data_AF-A0A094AXY5-F1
#
_entry.id   AF-A0A094AXY5-F1
#
_cell.length_a   1.000
_cell.length_b   1.000
_cell.length_c   1.000
_cell.angle_alpha   90.00
_cell.angle_beta   90.00
_cell.angle_gamma   90.00
#
_symmetry.space_group_name_H-M   'P 1'
#
loop_
_entity.id
_entity.type
_entity.pdbx_description
1 polymer ?
#
loop_
_entity_poly.entity_id
_entity_poly.type
_entity_poly.pdbx_seq_one_letter_code
_entity_poly.pdbx_strand_id
1 'polypeptide(L)'
;MSQPYKKEHYQIGIICALHTEAAAMIAMLDEEHPKQTSQKDDPNDYSFGRIGVHNLVIACLPAGHMGNTPATSVANNMKRSFPIKIGLMVGIGGGAPSKTVDIRLGDIAVSQPTGSHGGVFQWDYGKTEQGGEFHHSGTLDKPPIALLNALQSLKIYDINKGIPLQDALTTMASNNPRMVDEFGYEYQGADEDQLFQSTYDHPAEETCEDCDVKEVIKRKVRKSTIPRVFYGNIASGNQVMKHGTTRDRIAKKEKVICFEMEAAGLMDNFPCLVIRGICDYADSHKNKIWQPYAAATAAAFARVFLGFVEKQEMADTPVQKQYTVVPLPRNTDFIGRHDIFQKLDQLLPRTGAYQTAAIWGLGGCGKTQMALEYTYRWQQETSGSVFWVRGDTEASFSQGYSDIAKEAGISLDLKGEDLLLAVQKWIEELPNWLLIIDNVDDLRIFKGAYGHHSTGSSPNPELLRFVPRKIGIVLWTSRDNSILRKLVDYSRGVEVGGMSDQEALKLFQSRSGRPQSKQPCDEESELLDLLENLPLAISQSAAYIRLTRSTVKTYIEMLKESETELLGYEFSDPHRQSDIPNSVMKTWIISMKKIAQENRCAEKILNTIAYLDNQGLPFEVISAACGDSFKKHEVLLAAGRLVDYSFLQIQTTVGAELPTYQEHRLVQLATRQALTEVKQDSEFSSNAIQILDELFPDGTHETRDLCRVYLPHALKSVSWKEADRYEDLAPELLGKIGRYYWEEGRSNEAEQLELQVLDLRKRVLGEQHPDTIRAMANLA
;
A
#
# COMPACT_ATOMS: atom_id res chain seq x y z
N MET A 1 -17.32 -3.13 -47.38
CA MET A 1 -18.09 -2.69 -46.20
C MET A 1 -17.08 -2.20 -45.18
N SER A 2 -17.04 -0.90 -44.91
CA SER A 2 -16.15 -0.30 -43.91
C SER A 2 -16.44 -0.89 -42.53
N GLN A 3 -15.40 -1.23 -41.77
CA GLN A 3 -15.54 -1.69 -40.38
C GLN A 3 -16.27 -0.60 -39.56
N PRO A 4 -17.19 -0.97 -38.66
CA PRO A 4 -17.83 0.00 -37.78
C PRO A 4 -16.80 0.68 -36.89
N TYR A 5 -16.85 2.02 -36.79
CA TYR A 5 -16.00 2.80 -35.89
C TYR A 5 -16.30 2.43 -34.44
N LYS A 6 -15.37 1.76 -33.76
CA LYS A 6 -15.50 1.40 -32.34
C LYS A 6 -14.99 2.54 -31.45
N LYS A 7 -15.55 2.65 -30.24
CA LYS A 7 -15.10 3.60 -29.20
C LYS A 7 -13.61 3.47 -28.89
N GLU A 8 -13.10 2.25 -28.94
CA GLU A 8 -11.70 1.88 -28.71
C GLU A 8 -10.72 2.61 -29.64
N HIS A 9 -11.20 3.09 -30.79
CA HIS A 9 -10.36 3.76 -31.77
C HIS A 9 -10.13 5.25 -31.46
N TYR A 10 -10.90 5.86 -30.55
CA TYR A 10 -10.82 7.29 -30.22
C TYR A 10 -9.94 7.52 -28.99
N GLN A 11 -8.67 7.78 -29.24
CA GLN A 11 -7.64 7.91 -28.19
C GLN A 11 -7.23 9.37 -27.92
N ILE A 12 -7.71 10.31 -28.74
CA ILE A 12 -7.49 11.76 -28.57
C ILE A 12 -8.81 12.42 -28.19
N GLY A 13 -8.79 13.20 -27.11
CA GLY A 13 -9.92 14.02 -26.68
C GLY A 13 -9.65 15.51 -26.87
N ILE A 14 -10.52 16.23 -27.56
CA ILE A 14 -10.44 17.69 -27.69
C ILE A 14 -11.58 18.32 -26.92
N ILE A 15 -11.25 19.28 -26.07
CA ILE A 15 -12.23 20.03 -25.27
C ILE A 15 -12.16 21.50 -25.71
N CYS A 16 -13.33 22.03 -26.08
CA CYS A 16 -13.55 23.43 -26.40
C CYS A 16 -14.51 24.04 -25.36
N ALA A 17 -14.24 25.29 -24.96
CA ALA A 17 -15.08 26.03 -24.02
C ALA A 17 -16.33 26.61 -24.70
N LEU A 18 -16.19 27.09 -25.92
CA LEU A 18 -17.24 27.80 -26.66
C LEU A 18 -17.65 27.07 -27.94
N HIS A 19 -18.88 27.30 -28.38
CA HIS A 19 -19.41 26.75 -29.64
C HIS A 19 -18.61 27.24 -30.86
N THR A 20 -18.06 28.47 -30.82
CA THR A 20 -17.19 29.01 -31.87
C THR A 20 -15.87 28.23 -31.99
N GLU A 21 -15.29 27.84 -30.85
CA GLU A 21 -14.08 27.02 -30.79
C GLU A 21 -14.34 25.59 -31.26
N ALA A 22 -15.47 25.00 -30.86
CA ALA A 22 -15.86 23.67 -31.30
C ALA A 22 -16.16 23.64 -32.82
N ALA A 23 -16.83 24.67 -33.36
CA ALA A 23 -17.09 24.80 -34.78
C ALA A 23 -15.79 24.89 -35.60
N ALA A 24 -14.82 25.71 -35.15
CA ALA A 24 -13.49 25.77 -35.76
C ALA A 24 -12.79 24.40 -35.77
N MET A 25 -12.82 23.69 -34.65
CA MET A 25 -12.15 22.40 -34.53
C MET A 25 -12.80 21.31 -35.38
N ILE A 26 -14.14 21.27 -35.46
CA ILE A 26 -14.87 20.34 -36.34
C ILE A 26 -14.54 20.63 -37.81
N ALA A 27 -14.50 21.90 -38.20
CA ALA A 27 -14.17 22.30 -39.58
C ALA A 27 -12.72 21.97 -39.99
N MET A 28 -11.85 21.58 -39.04
CA MET A 28 -10.48 21.13 -39.27
C MET A 28 -10.31 19.61 -39.40
N LEU A 29 -11.39 18.83 -39.26
CA LEU A 29 -11.37 17.39 -39.46
C LEU A 29 -11.10 17.04 -40.93
N ASP A 30 -10.29 16.01 -41.17
CA ASP A 30 -10.13 15.45 -42.52
C ASP A 30 -11.32 14.56 -42.89
N GLU A 31 -11.97 13.94 -41.90
CA GLU A 31 -13.19 13.13 -42.05
C GLU A 31 -14.07 13.25 -40.80
N GLU A 32 -15.36 13.54 -40.97
CA GLU A 32 -16.37 13.45 -39.90
C GLU A 32 -16.94 12.02 -39.82
N HIS A 33 -17.02 11.46 -38.62
CA HIS A 33 -17.59 10.14 -38.39
C HIS A 33 -19.04 10.24 -37.90
N PRO A 34 -19.91 9.23 -38.19
CA PRO A 34 -21.28 9.22 -37.69
C PRO A 34 -21.36 9.28 -36.16
N LYS A 35 -22.35 10.03 -35.64
CA LYS A 35 -22.63 10.06 -34.19
C LYS A 35 -22.84 8.64 -33.64
N GLN A 36 -22.18 8.34 -32.53
CA GLN A 36 -22.35 7.09 -31.81
C GLN A 36 -23.40 7.23 -30.70
N THR A 37 -24.04 6.13 -30.32
CA THR A 37 -25.04 6.12 -29.24
C THR A 37 -24.41 6.56 -27.91
N SER A 38 -25.01 7.57 -27.28
CA SER A 38 -24.59 8.10 -25.98
C SER A 38 -24.55 7.00 -24.91
N GLN A 39 -23.57 7.05 -24.01
CA GLN A 39 -23.51 6.13 -22.88
C GLN A 39 -24.62 6.44 -21.88
N LYS A 40 -25.12 5.40 -21.19
CA LYS A 40 -26.30 5.50 -20.31
C LYS A 40 -26.12 6.46 -19.13
N ASP A 41 -24.90 6.90 -18.85
CA ASP A 41 -24.55 7.77 -17.73
C ASP A 41 -23.52 8.86 -18.11
N ASP A 42 -23.42 9.25 -19.38
CA ASP A 42 -22.56 10.37 -19.83
C ASP A 42 -23.41 11.50 -20.43
N PRO A 43 -23.48 12.68 -19.79
CA PRO A 43 -24.28 13.81 -20.27
C PRO A 43 -23.61 14.61 -21.40
N ASN A 44 -22.36 14.33 -21.77
CA ASN A 44 -21.66 15.07 -22.81
C ASN A 44 -22.21 14.75 -24.22
N ASP A 45 -22.25 15.75 -25.10
CA ASP A 45 -22.42 15.55 -26.55
C ASP A 45 -21.03 15.56 -27.22
N TYR A 46 -20.78 14.54 -28.06
CA TYR A 46 -19.49 14.36 -28.72
C TYR A 46 -19.65 14.44 -30.23
N SER A 47 -18.72 15.15 -30.87
CA SER A 47 -18.45 15.03 -32.31
C SER A 47 -17.26 14.10 -32.53
N PHE A 48 -17.33 13.29 -33.58
CA PHE A 48 -16.35 12.25 -33.89
C PHE A 48 -15.71 12.53 -35.25
N GLY A 49 -14.41 12.32 -35.37
CA GLY A 49 -13.74 12.46 -36.65
C GLY A 49 -12.30 11.97 -36.67
N ARG A 50 -11.62 12.28 -37.78
CA ARG A 50 -10.21 11.94 -38.02
C ARG A 50 -9.40 13.17 -38.44
N ILE A 51 -8.18 13.28 -37.90
CA ILE A 51 -7.11 14.16 -38.42
C ILE A 51 -5.87 13.31 -38.64
N GLY A 52 -5.36 13.30 -39.86
CA GLY A 52 -4.26 12.45 -40.29
C GLY A 52 -4.55 10.98 -40.01
N VAL A 53 -3.73 10.38 -39.16
CA VAL A 53 -3.82 8.96 -38.77
C VAL A 53 -4.60 8.72 -37.47
N HIS A 54 -5.16 9.79 -36.88
CA HIS A 54 -5.72 9.81 -35.54
C HIS A 54 -7.23 9.98 -35.56
N ASN A 55 -7.96 9.08 -34.90
CA ASN A 55 -9.38 9.29 -34.62
C ASN A 55 -9.53 9.99 -33.28
N LEU A 56 -10.40 10.99 -33.23
CA LEU A 56 -10.56 11.86 -32.08
C LEU A 56 -12.03 12.16 -31.77
N VAL A 57 -12.29 12.47 -30.50
CA VAL A 57 -13.59 12.95 -30.02
C VAL A 57 -13.46 14.42 -29.59
N ILE A 58 -14.44 15.23 -29.97
CA ILE A 58 -14.52 16.65 -29.61
C ILE A 58 -15.73 16.83 -28.70
N ALA A 59 -15.55 17.49 -27.57
CA ALA A 59 -16.64 17.93 -26.70
C ALA A 59 -16.58 19.45 -26.49
N CYS A 60 -17.75 20.08 -26.48
CA CYS A 60 -17.92 21.46 -26.07
C CYS A 60 -18.49 21.50 -24.65
N LEU A 61 -18.11 22.51 -23.85
CA LEU A 61 -18.76 22.74 -22.56
C LEU A 61 -20.26 23.03 -22.74
N PRO A 62 -21.10 22.70 -21.75
CA PRO A 62 -22.53 22.97 -21.80
C PRO A 62 -22.83 24.46 -22.05
N ALA A 63 -23.86 24.76 -22.84
CA ALA A 63 -24.22 26.12 -23.19
C ALA A 63 -24.43 27.00 -21.94
N GLY A 64 -23.73 28.15 -21.88
CA GLY A 64 -23.78 29.07 -20.74
C GLY A 64 -22.85 28.71 -19.57
N HIS A 65 -22.12 27.60 -19.64
CA HIS A 65 -21.16 27.18 -18.62
C HIS A 65 -19.72 27.33 -19.14
N MET A 66 -18.86 27.99 -18.35
CA MET A 66 -17.43 28.16 -18.62
C MET A 66 -16.64 27.97 -17.32
N GLY A 67 -15.31 27.95 -17.43
CA GLY A 67 -14.41 27.82 -16.30
C GLY A 67 -14.03 26.39 -15.93
N ASN A 68 -13.28 26.26 -14.83
CA ASN A 68 -12.66 25.01 -14.40
C ASN A 68 -13.67 23.87 -14.13
N THR A 69 -14.75 24.11 -13.38
CA THR A 69 -15.68 23.03 -12.97
C THR A 69 -16.37 22.35 -14.15
N PRO A 70 -16.98 23.07 -15.12
CA PRO A 70 -17.52 22.45 -16.32
C PRO A 70 -16.46 21.72 -17.14
N ALA A 71 -15.25 22.28 -17.27
CA ALA A 71 -14.14 21.66 -17.99
C ALA A 71 -13.74 20.31 -17.37
N THR A 72 -13.55 20.27 -16.04
CA THR A 72 -13.26 19.03 -15.31
C THR A 72 -14.37 17.99 -15.49
N SER A 73 -15.65 18.41 -15.42
CA SER A 73 -16.79 17.51 -15.61
C SER A 73 -16.79 16.87 -17.00
N VAL A 74 -16.62 17.69 -18.05
CA VAL A 74 -16.58 17.20 -19.43
C VAL A 74 -15.40 16.24 -19.63
N ALA A 75 -14.22 16.60 -19.14
CA ALA A 75 -13.02 15.77 -19.26
C ALA A 75 -13.15 14.41 -18.55
N ASN A 76 -13.67 14.39 -17.33
CA ASN A 76 -13.85 13.15 -16.56
C ASN A 76 -14.85 12.21 -17.22
N ASN A 77 -15.97 12.75 -17.72
CA ASN A 77 -16.95 11.98 -18.48
C ASN A 77 -16.35 11.45 -19.80
N MET A 78 -15.56 12.26 -20.50
CA MET A 78 -14.87 11.83 -21.73
C MET A 78 -13.88 10.70 -21.48
N LYS A 79 -13.04 10.79 -20.44
CA LYS A 79 -12.12 9.71 -20.04
C LYS A 79 -12.85 8.44 -19.59
N ARG A 80 -14.05 8.57 -19.01
CA ARG A 80 -14.89 7.42 -18.67
C ARG A 80 -15.45 6.75 -19.92
N SER A 81 -15.83 7.55 -20.93
CA SER A 81 -16.51 7.06 -22.12
C SER A 81 -15.58 6.52 -23.22
N PHE A 82 -14.34 7.00 -23.26
CA PHE A 82 -13.36 6.69 -24.30
C PHE A 82 -11.97 6.45 -23.71
N PRO A 83 -11.12 5.62 -24.35
CA PRO A 83 -9.75 5.36 -23.89
C PRO A 83 -8.80 6.52 -24.24
N ILE A 84 -9.11 7.74 -23.76
CA ILE A 84 -8.33 8.94 -24.04
C ILE A 84 -6.92 8.79 -23.44
N LYS A 85 -5.91 8.88 -24.31
CA LYS A 85 -4.49 8.82 -23.95
C LYS A 85 -3.88 10.21 -23.85
N ILE A 86 -4.25 11.08 -24.79
CA ILE A 86 -3.83 12.47 -24.84
C ILE A 86 -5.05 13.35 -25.10
N GLY A 87 -4.99 14.58 -24.64
CA GLY A 87 -6.01 15.57 -24.90
C GLY A 87 -5.46 16.90 -25.40
N LEU A 88 -6.34 17.70 -25.98
CA LEU A 88 -6.07 19.10 -26.28
C LEU A 88 -7.19 19.96 -25.69
N MET A 89 -6.81 21.06 -25.06
CA MET A 89 -7.73 22.15 -24.79
C MET A 89 -7.52 23.21 -25.86
N VAL A 90 -8.47 23.32 -26.78
CA VAL A 90 -8.38 24.22 -27.94
C VAL A 90 -9.44 25.30 -27.78
N GLY A 91 -9.01 26.55 -27.84
CA GLY A 91 -9.94 27.66 -27.77
C GLY A 91 -9.29 29.01 -27.91
N ILE A 92 -9.94 30.04 -27.37
CA ILE A 92 -9.44 31.42 -27.37
C ILE A 92 -8.93 31.82 -25.99
N GLY A 93 -8.09 32.85 -25.95
CA GLY A 93 -7.58 33.45 -24.72
C GLY A 93 -7.06 34.87 -24.96
N GLY A 94 -6.75 35.56 -23.87
CA GLY A 94 -6.20 36.91 -23.91
C GLY A 94 -4.68 36.91 -23.91
N GLY A 95 -4.06 37.61 -24.86
CA GLY A 95 -2.62 37.66 -25.02
C GLY A 95 -1.95 38.57 -23.99
N ALA A 96 -0.75 38.18 -23.54
CA ALA A 96 0.08 39.00 -22.66
C ALA A 96 1.34 39.50 -23.41
N PRO A 97 1.24 40.57 -24.20
CA PRO A 97 2.38 41.12 -24.93
C PRO A 97 3.41 41.73 -23.97
N SER A 98 4.68 41.65 -24.35
CA SER A 98 5.79 42.25 -23.60
C SER A 98 6.85 42.82 -24.53
N LYS A 99 7.85 43.52 -23.99
CA LYS A 99 8.97 44.05 -24.79
C LYS A 99 9.75 42.98 -25.55
N THR A 100 9.76 41.74 -25.06
CA THR A 100 10.45 40.60 -25.66
C THR A 100 9.53 39.66 -26.43
N VAL A 101 8.21 39.78 -26.23
CA VAL A 101 7.19 38.89 -26.80
C VAL A 101 6.10 39.73 -27.45
N ASP A 102 6.20 39.94 -28.76
CA ASP A 102 5.22 40.71 -29.57
C ASP A 102 4.05 39.80 -29.99
N ILE A 103 3.22 39.37 -29.03
CA ILE A 103 1.95 38.65 -29.29
C ILE A 103 0.92 39.60 -29.88
N ARG A 104 0.16 39.14 -30.88
CA ARG A 104 -0.88 39.88 -31.59
C ARG A 104 -2.20 39.13 -31.66
N LEU A 105 -3.27 39.84 -31.97
CA LEU A 105 -4.57 39.22 -32.21
C LEU A 105 -4.49 38.26 -33.40
N GLY A 106 -5.11 37.09 -33.25
CA GLY A 106 -5.00 35.97 -34.18
C GLY A 106 -3.73 35.12 -34.05
N ASP A 107 -2.74 35.51 -33.24
CA ASP A 107 -1.62 34.61 -32.91
C ASP A 107 -2.07 33.45 -32.02
N ILE A 108 -1.19 32.46 -31.84
CA ILE A 108 -1.45 31.26 -31.04
C ILE A 108 -0.49 31.22 -29.85
N ALA A 109 -1.03 31.01 -28.65
CA ALA A 109 -0.29 30.66 -27.44
C ALA A 109 -0.45 29.17 -27.12
N VAL A 110 0.65 28.49 -26.86
CA VAL A 110 0.69 27.06 -26.56
C VAL A 110 1.38 26.85 -25.21
N SER A 111 0.72 26.09 -24.32
CA SER A 111 1.28 25.78 -23.00
C SER A 111 2.57 25.00 -23.14
N GLN A 112 3.65 25.47 -22.52
CA GLN A 112 4.90 24.74 -22.43
C GLN A 112 5.50 24.90 -21.04
N PRO A 113 5.96 23.81 -20.38
CA PRO A 113 6.64 23.90 -19.10
C PRO A 113 7.85 24.83 -19.17
N THR A 114 7.83 25.91 -18.36
CA THR A 114 8.95 26.84 -18.24
C THR A 114 9.09 27.37 -16.80
N GLY A 115 10.34 27.48 -16.32
CA GLY A 115 10.59 27.92 -14.95
C GLY A 115 10.06 26.93 -13.92
N SER A 116 9.20 27.41 -13.02
CA SER A 116 8.59 26.64 -11.93
C SER A 116 7.23 26.00 -12.28
N HIS A 117 6.66 26.28 -13.46
CA HIS A 117 5.28 25.90 -13.80
C HIS A 117 5.22 24.78 -14.84
N GLY A 118 4.16 23.97 -14.77
CA GLY A 118 3.90 22.85 -15.68
C GLY A 118 3.49 23.24 -17.10
N GLY A 119 3.47 24.55 -17.42
CA GLY A 119 2.98 25.11 -18.68
C GLY A 119 1.60 25.77 -18.54
N VAL A 120 0.87 25.45 -17.47
CA VAL A 120 -0.30 26.20 -17.00
C VAL A 120 -0.06 26.62 -15.56
N PHE A 121 -0.48 27.83 -15.22
CA PHE A 121 -0.33 28.43 -13.90
C PHE A 121 -1.69 28.95 -13.42
N GLN A 122 -2.20 28.42 -12.31
CA GLN A 122 -3.46 28.91 -11.74
C GLN A 122 -3.23 30.21 -10.95
N TRP A 123 -3.51 31.35 -11.57
CA TRP A 123 -3.05 32.65 -11.06
C TRP A 123 -3.87 33.18 -9.90
N ASP A 124 -5.07 32.67 -9.65
CA ASP A 124 -5.95 33.13 -8.58
C ASP A 124 -6.08 32.12 -7.41
N TYR A 125 -5.25 31.08 -7.41
CA TYR A 125 -5.23 30.05 -6.36
C TYR A 125 -4.04 30.20 -5.43
N GLY A 126 -4.30 30.28 -4.12
CA GLY A 126 -3.29 30.64 -3.14
C GLY A 126 -3.86 31.10 -1.81
N LYS A 127 -2.99 31.63 -0.96
CA LYS A 127 -3.32 32.13 0.37
C LYS A 127 -3.03 33.63 0.44
N THR A 128 -3.90 34.37 1.11
CA THR A 128 -3.62 35.76 1.48
C THR A 128 -2.91 35.77 2.83
N GLU A 129 -1.69 36.30 2.88
CA GLU A 129 -0.88 36.40 4.09
C GLU A 129 -1.10 37.73 4.84
N GLN A 130 -0.48 37.88 6.02
CA GLN A 130 -0.55 39.12 6.79
C GLN A 130 -0.02 40.30 5.97
N GLY A 131 -0.79 41.38 5.91
CA GLY A 131 -0.49 42.54 5.05
C GLY A 131 -1.19 42.53 3.69
N GLY A 132 -1.98 41.48 3.37
CA GLY A 132 -2.80 41.42 2.16
C GLY A 132 -2.04 40.94 0.91
N GLU A 133 -0.81 40.44 1.07
CA GLU A 133 -0.07 39.82 -0.04
C GLU A 133 -0.64 38.44 -0.36
N PHE A 134 -0.88 38.20 -1.65
CA PHE A 134 -1.37 36.91 -2.14
C PHE A 134 -0.20 36.02 -2.57
N HIS A 135 -0.08 34.88 -1.92
CA HIS A 135 0.91 33.84 -2.20
C HIS A 135 0.27 32.67 -2.94
N HIS A 136 0.65 32.51 -4.21
CA HIS A 136 0.23 31.37 -5.03
C HIS A 136 0.74 30.06 -4.42
N SER A 137 -0.10 29.02 -4.39
CA SER A 137 0.25 27.72 -3.81
C SER A 137 -0.08 26.61 -4.80
N GLY A 138 0.84 25.66 -4.97
CA GLY A 138 0.65 24.49 -5.83
C GLY A 138 1.23 24.65 -7.23
N THR A 139 1.40 23.52 -7.91
CA THR A 139 1.84 23.43 -9.30
C THR A 139 0.95 22.43 -10.01
N LEU A 140 0.40 22.81 -11.15
CA LEU A 140 -0.39 21.92 -12.00
C LEU A 140 0.53 20.97 -12.78
N ASP A 141 -0.01 19.81 -13.14
CA ASP A 141 0.69 18.81 -13.94
C ASP A 141 1.15 19.34 -15.31
N LYS A 142 2.13 18.66 -15.88
CA LYS A 142 2.72 18.98 -17.19
C LYS A 142 1.99 18.23 -18.31
N PRO A 143 1.93 18.78 -19.53
CA PRO A 143 1.50 18.02 -20.70
C PRO A 143 2.29 16.70 -20.84
N PRO A 144 1.66 15.62 -21.31
CA PRO A 144 2.32 14.33 -21.55
C PRO A 144 3.58 14.45 -22.41
N ILE A 145 4.56 13.58 -22.16
CA ILE A 145 5.83 13.56 -22.90
C ILE A 145 5.62 13.43 -24.40
N ALA A 146 4.64 12.62 -24.85
CA ALA A 146 4.29 12.51 -26.27
C ALA A 146 3.92 13.87 -26.90
N LEU A 147 3.13 14.69 -26.20
CA LEU A 147 2.78 16.02 -26.68
C LEU A 147 3.99 16.96 -26.68
N LEU A 148 4.87 16.85 -25.68
CA LEU A 148 6.09 17.67 -25.61
C LEU A 148 7.13 17.28 -26.69
N ASN A 149 7.26 16.00 -27.01
CA ASN A 149 8.10 15.51 -28.11
C ASN A 149 7.57 16.00 -29.45
N ALA A 150 6.26 15.83 -29.70
CA ALA A 150 5.60 16.36 -30.89
C ALA A 150 5.79 17.89 -31.01
N LEU A 151 5.72 18.61 -29.88
CA LEU A 151 5.94 20.06 -29.83
C LEU A 151 7.38 20.42 -30.21
N GLN A 152 8.36 19.65 -29.74
CA GLN A 152 9.75 19.83 -30.08
C GLN A 152 10.01 19.55 -31.56
N SER A 153 9.44 18.47 -32.10
CA SER A 153 9.51 18.13 -33.52
C SER A 153 8.88 19.22 -34.40
N LEU A 154 7.72 19.74 -34.01
CA LEU A 154 7.06 20.84 -34.71
C LEU A 154 7.91 22.11 -34.72
N LYS A 155 8.58 22.45 -33.61
CA LYS A 155 9.48 23.61 -33.57
C LYS A 155 10.70 23.47 -34.48
N ILE A 156 11.27 22.26 -34.54
CA ILE A 156 12.36 21.95 -35.46
C ILE A 156 11.87 22.09 -36.91
N TYR A 157 10.66 21.65 -37.19
CA TYR A 157 10.04 21.79 -38.51
C TYR A 157 9.78 23.26 -38.86
N ASP A 158 9.27 24.06 -37.92
CA ASP A 158 8.98 25.49 -38.11
C ASP A 158 10.23 26.27 -38.55
N ILE A 159 11.38 26.03 -37.91
CA ILE A 159 12.65 26.67 -38.27
C ILE A 159 13.04 26.38 -39.73
N ASN A 160 12.79 25.17 -40.21
CA ASN A 160 13.24 24.71 -41.53
C ASN A 160 12.25 25.02 -42.65
N LYS A 161 10.94 24.88 -42.40
CA LYS A 161 9.90 24.90 -43.42
C LYS A 161 8.73 25.83 -43.11
N GLY A 162 8.63 26.33 -41.88
CA GLY A 162 7.47 27.07 -41.38
C GLY A 162 6.26 26.18 -41.08
N ILE A 163 5.47 26.53 -40.08
CA ILE A 163 4.21 25.83 -39.79
C ILE A 163 3.16 26.18 -40.88
N PRO A 164 2.55 25.19 -41.56
CA PRO A 164 1.59 25.42 -42.65
C PRO A 164 0.19 25.83 -42.15
N LEU A 165 0.11 26.88 -41.33
CA LEU A 165 -1.16 27.39 -40.79
C LEU A 165 -2.07 27.95 -41.88
N GLN A 166 -1.49 28.65 -42.86
CA GLN A 166 -2.24 29.25 -43.96
C GLN A 166 -2.97 28.20 -44.80
N ASP A 167 -2.34 27.05 -45.03
CA ASP A 167 -2.93 25.95 -45.80
C ASP A 167 -4.13 25.38 -45.05
N ALA A 168 -4.02 25.20 -43.73
CA ALA A 168 -5.11 24.71 -42.89
C ALA A 168 -6.31 25.68 -42.87
N LEU A 169 -6.05 26.98 -42.68
CA LEU A 169 -7.08 28.03 -42.70
C LEU A 169 -7.76 28.15 -44.08
N THR A 170 -6.99 28.09 -45.16
CA THR A 170 -7.52 28.17 -46.53
C THR A 170 -8.38 26.95 -46.87
N THR A 171 -7.96 25.76 -46.41
CA THR A 171 -8.74 24.52 -46.55
C THR A 171 -10.07 24.64 -45.80
N MET A 172 -10.06 25.10 -44.56
CA MET A 172 -11.26 25.32 -43.75
C MET A 172 -12.21 26.30 -44.44
N ALA A 173 -11.71 27.46 -44.89
CA ALA A 173 -12.50 28.48 -45.58
C ALA A 173 -13.12 27.96 -46.88
N SER A 174 -12.37 27.16 -47.66
CA SER A 174 -12.85 26.58 -48.92
C SER A 174 -13.93 25.52 -48.70
N ASN A 175 -13.78 24.69 -47.66
CA ASN A 175 -14.75 23.64 -47.34
C ASN A 175 -16.00 24.18 -46.63
N ASN A 176 -15.87 25.28 -45.89
CA ASN A 176 -16.92 25.88 -45.07
C ASN A 176 -17.04 27.39 -45.32
N PRO A 177 -17.40 27.84 -46.54
CA PRO A 177 -17.40 29.26 -46.90
C PRO A 177 -18.31 30.11 -46.00
N ARG A 178 -19.42 29.52 -45.51
CA ARG A 178 -20.32 30.18 -44.56
C ARG A 178 -19.64 30.65 -43.28
N MET A 179 -18.62 29.94 -42.78
CA MET A 179 -17.88 30.36 -41.59
C MET A 179 -17.14 31.68 -41.82
N VAL A 180 -16.64 31.91 -43.03
CA VAL A 180 -15.98 33.16 -43.39
C VAL A 180 -17.04 34.23 -43.67
N ASP A 181 -17.94 33.96 -44.62
CA ASP A 181 -18.87 34.94 -45.17
C ASP A 181 -19.88 35.50 -44.14
N GLU A 182 -20.32 34.67 -43.17
CA GLU A 182 -21.34 35.06 -42.18
C GLU A 182 -20.80 35.19 -40.75
N PHE A 183 -19.69 34.53 -40.41
CA PHE A 183 -19.24 34.39 -39.02
C PHE A 183 -17.81 34.87 -38.74
N GLY A 184 -17.09 35.42 -39.72
CA GLY A 184 -15.83 36.13 -39.48
C GLY A 184 -14.62 35.25 -39.12
N TYR A 185 -14.58 33.99 -39.55
CA TYR A 185 -13.43 33.09 -39.32
C TYR A 185 -12.20 33.40 -40.21
N GLU A 186 -12.03 34.65 -40.62
CA GLU A 186 -10.91 35.14 -41.43
C GLU A 186 -10.14 36.28 -40.74
N TYR A 187 -8.96 36.59 -41.26
CA TYR A 187 -8.09 37.62 -40.71
C TYR A 187 -8.76 38.99 -40.79
N GLN A 188 -8.93 39.67 -39.66
CA GLN A 188 -9.70 40.92 -39.55
C GLN A 188 -8.96 42.18 -40.02
N GLY A 189 -7.69 42.05 -40.45
CA GLY A 189 -6.89 43.19 -40.88
C GLY A 189 -5.93 43.70 -39.80
N ALA A 190 -4.84 44.36 -40.23
CA ALA A 190 -3.82 44.86 -39.31
C ALA A 190 -4.27 46.11 -38.53
N ASP A 191 -5.22 46.87 -39.06
CA ASP A 191 -5.74 48.08 -38.44
C ASP A 191 -6.66 47.78 -37.25
N GLU A 192 -7.25 46.58 -37.23
CA GLU A 192 -8.09 46.05 -36.14
C GLU A 192 -7.26 45.41 -35.01
N ASP A 193 -5.95 45.29 -35.18
CA ASP A 193 -5.00 44.79 -34.18
C ASP A 193 -4.38 45.96 -33.38
N GLN A 194 -5.17 46.50 -32.45
CA GLN A 194 -4.81 47.66 -31.64
C GLN A 194 -4.45 47.25 -30.21
N LEU A 195 -3.21 47.52 -29.80
CA LEU A 195 -2.73 47.33 -28.43
C LEU A 195 -2.61 48.69 -27.75
N PHE A 196 -3.33 48.90 -26.66
CA PHE A 196 -3.31 50.14 -25.88
C PHE A 196 -2.28 50.08 -24.75
N GLN A 197 -1.93 51.24 -24.17
CA GLN A 197 -1.14 51.29 -22.94
C GLN A 197 -1.82 50.48 -21.84
N SER A 198 -1.04 49.74 -21.03
CA SER A 198 -1.61 48.88 -19.99
C SER A 198 -2.30 49.62 -18.84
N THR A 199 -2.09 50.94 -18.75
CA THR A 199 -2.74 51.86 -17.82
C THR A 199 -4.00 52.52 -18.37
N TYR A 200 -4.34 52.28 -19.65
CA TYR A 200 -5.52 52.89 -20.27
C TYR A 200 -6.75 52.02 -20.00
N ASP A 201 -7.74 52.60 -19.31
CA ASP A 201 -9.04 51.97 -19.07
C ASP A 201 -10.00 52.35 -20.20
N HIS A 202 -10.55 51.35 -20.88
CA HIS A 202 -11.40 51.57 -22.04
C HIS A 202 -12.80 52.08 -21.63
N PRO A 203 -13.34 53.11 -22.29
CA PRO A 203 -14.64 53.72 -21.95
C PRO A 203 -15.86 52.84 -22.30
N ALA A 204 -15.74 51.89 -23.24
CA ALA A 204 -16.80 50.98 -23.67
C ALA A 204 -16.31 49.52 -23.67
N GLU A 205 -17.21 48.56 -23.39
CA GLU A 205 -16.83 47.15 -23.20
C GLU A 205 -16.67 46.35 -24.52
N GLU A 206 -17.25 46.80 -25.64
CA GLU A 206 -17.38 45.96 -26.86
C GLU A 206 -16.61 46.46 -28.10
N THR A 207 -16.32 47.76 -28.22
CA THR A 207 -15.60 48.33 -29.38
C THR A 207 -14.61 49.42 -28.97
N CYS A 208 -13.61 49.66 -29.83
CA CYS A 208 -12.58 50.69 -29.64
C CYS A 208 -12.87 52.01 -30.38
N GLU A 209 -14.07 52.21 -30.92
CA GLU A 209 -14.42 53.40 -31.70
C GLU A 209 -14.29 54.70 -30.90
N ASP A 210 -14.62 54.65 -29.60
CA ASP A 210 -14.54 55.79 -28.67
C ASP A 210 -13.20 55.86 -27.90
N CYS A 211 -12.22 55.01 -28.24
CA CYS A 211 -10.94 54.98 -27.53
C CYS A 211 -9.96 56.03 -28.05
N ASP A 212 -9.13 56.61 -27.17
CA ASP A 212 -8.10 57.57 -27.59
C ASP A 212 -6.98 56.85 -28.37
N VAL A 213 -6.96 57.07 -29.68
CA VAL A 213 -5.95 56.52 -30.61
C VAL A 213 -4.52 56.90 -30.20
N LYS A 214 -4.33 57.96 -29.40
CA LYS A 214 -3.00 58.35 -28.89
C LYS A 214 -2.43 57.35 -27.88
N GLU A 215 -3.30 56.59 -27.21
CA GLU A 215 -2.92 55.56 -26.22
C GLU A 215 -2.54 54.23 -26.89
N VAL A 216 -2.68 54.12 -28.23
CA VAL A 216 -2.27 52.94 -28.99
C VAL A 216 -0.74 52.86 -29.07
N ILE A 217 -0.20 51.71 -28.67
CA ILE A 217 1.23 51.39 -28.74
C ILE A 217 1.64 51.20 -30.20
N LYS A 218 2.53 52.08 -30.68
CA LYS A 218 3.13 51.93 -32.02
C LYS A 218 4.05 50.72 -32.07
N ARG A 219 3.64 49.70 -32.84
CA ARG A 219 4.40 48.46 -33.07
C ARG A 219 4.97 48.43 -34.49
N LYS A 220 6.08 47.72 -34.70
CA LYS A 220 6.66 47.53 -36.04
C LYS A 220 5.71 46.69 -36.90
N VAL A 221 5.48 47.08 -38.14
CA VAL A 221 4.64 46.30 -39.08
C VAL A 221 5.27 44.93 -39.32
N ARG A 222 4.48 43.85 -39.22
CA ARG A 222 4.94 42.49 -39.55
C ARG A 222 5.03 42.33 -41.06
N LYS A 223 6.04 41.57 -41.52
CA LYS A 223 6.21 41.25 -42.94
C LYS A 223 5.18 40.25 -43.49
N SER A 224 4.49 39.53 -42.61
CA SER A 224 3.53 38.48 -42.93
C SER A 224 2.31 38.63 -42.03
N THR A 225 1.13 38.34 -42.58
CA THR A 225 -0.16 38.25 -41.87
C THR A 225 -0.42 36.86 -41.29
N ILE A 226 0.46 35.89 -41.55
CA ILE A 226 0.33 34.53 -41.00
C ILE A 226 0.50 34.61 -39.47
N PRO A 227 -0.41 34.00 -38.69
CA PRO A 227 -0.31 33.89 -37.24
C PRO A 227 1.04 33.32 -36.78
N ARG A 228 1.57 33.87 -35.70
CA ARG A 228 2.76 33.33 -35.03
C ARG A 228 2.39 32.46 -33.85
N VAL A 229 3.23 31.47 -33.56
CA VAL A 229 3.06 30.58 -32.41
C VAL A 229 4.04 30.97 -31.31
N PHE A 230 3.51 31.13 -30.10
CA PHE A 230 4.26 31.43 -28.90
C PHE A 230 4.12 30.28 -27.91
N TYR A 231 5.23 29.93 -27.25
CA TYR A 231 5.28 28.81 -26.32
C TYR A 231 5.70 29.31 -24.94
N GLY A 232 4.93 28.98 -23.91
CA GLY A 232 5.22 29.44 -22.55
C GLY A 232 4.10 29.09 -21.56
N ASN A 233 4.14 29.71 -20.39
CA ASN A 233 3.12 29.47 -19.36
C ASN A 233 1.81 30.17 -19.74
N ILE A 234 0.68 29.48 -19.56
CA ILE A 234 -0.67 30.03 -19.70
C ILE A 234 -1.26 30.23 -18.30
N ALA A 235 -1.70 31.45 -18.00
CA ALA A 235 -2.38 31.76 -16.75
C ALA A 235 -3.86 31.33 -16.85
N SER A 236 -4.27 30.41 -15.98
CA SER A 236 -5.63 29.92 -15.87
C SER A 236 -6.27 30.38 -14.56
N GLY A 237 -7.56 30.70 -14.53
CA GLY A 237 -8.20 31.10 -13.27
C GLY A 237 -9.72 31.08 -13.32
N ASN A 238 -10.35 31.19 -12.15
CA ASN A 238 -11.80 31.36 -12.03
C ASN A 238 -12.25 32.80 -12.30
N GLN A 239 -11.30 33.74 -12.39
CA GLN A 239 -11.55 35.15 -12.72
C GLN A 239 -11.10 35.50 -14.15
N VAL A 240 -11.87 36.35 -14.83
CA VAL A 240 -11.48 36.94 -16.12
C VAL A 240 -10.45 38.03 -15.86
N MET A 241 -9.28 37.98 -16.52
CA MET A 241 -8.32 39.08 -16.49
C MET A 241 -8.80 40.24 -17.38
N LYS A 242 -9.21 41.36 -16.76
CA LYS A 242 -9.66 42.58 -17.44
C LYS A 242 -8.84 43.83 -17.07
N HIS A 243 -7.61 43.67 -16.57
CA HIS A 243 -6.85 44.79 -16.02
C HIS A 243 -5.40 44.75 -16.48
N GLY A 244 -5.04 45.64 -17.41
CA GLY A 244 -3.78 45.62 -18.14
C GLY A 244 -2.54 45.69 -17.25
N THR A 245 -2.55 46.52 -16.20
CA THR A 245 -1.40 46.61 -15.28
C THR A 245 -1.25 45.35 -14.40
N THR A 246 -2.36 44.71 -14.01
CA THR A 246 -2.32 43.44 -13.26
C THR A 246 -1.82 42.32 -14.15
N ARG A 247 -2.32 42.24 -15.40
CA ARG A 247 -1.83 41.34 -16.43
C ARG A 247 -0.31 41.47 -16.60
N ASP A 248 0.19 42.68 -16.84
CA ASP A 248 1.64 42.93 -17.04
C ASP A 248 2.47 42.49 -15.83
N ARG A 249 1.97 42.74 -14.61
CA ARG A 249 2.63 42.34 -13.37
C ARG A 249 2.75 40.82 -13.26
N ILE A 250 1.65 40.09 -13.52
CA ILE A 250 1.64 38.62 -13.47
C ILE A 250 2.47 38.04 -14.62
N ALA A 251 2.31 38.55 -15.84
CA ALA A 251 3.11 38.17 -17.01
C ALA A 251 4.60 38.31 -16.78
N LYS A 252 5.04 39.42 -16.17
CA LYS A 252 6.45 39.64 -15.84
C LYS A 252 6.96 38.70 -14.75
N LYS A 253 6.17 38.48 -13.69
CA LYS A 253 6.57 37.66 -12.53
C LYS A 253 6.60 36.17 -12.88
N GLU A 254 5.54 35.66 -13.49
CA GLU A 254 5.29 34.24 -13.71
C GLU A 254 5.61 33.77 -15.14
N LYS A 255 6.06 34.70 -15.99
CA LYS A 255 6.42 34.48 -17.40
C LYS A 255 5.25 33.91 -18.22
N VAL A 256 4.04 34.37 -17.94
CA VAL A 256 2.84 33.95 -18.66
C VAL A 256 2.67 34.74 -19.95
N ILE A 257 2.19 34.08 -21.00
CA ILE A 257 2.01 34.64 -22.35
C ILE A 257 0.53 34.78 -22.75
N CYS A 258 -0.37 34.13 -22.01
CA CYS A 258 -1.80 34.10 -22.29
C CYS A 258 -2.59 33.92 -20.99
N PHE A 259 -3.80 34.48 -20.93
CA PHE A 259 -4.79 34.30 -19.87
C PHE A 259 -6.04 33.61 -20.42
N GLU A 260 -6.51 32.58 -19.73
CA GLU A 260 -7.75 31.85 -20.02
C GLU A 260 -8.37 31.32 -18.71
N MET A 261 -9.49 30.57 -18.77
CA MET A 261 -10.30 30.27 -17.57
C MET A 261 -10.59 28.79 -17.30
N GLU A 262 -10.17 27.87 -18.16
CA GLU A 262 -10.61 26.48 -18.07
C GLU A 262 -9.49 25.47 -17.81
N ALA A 263 -8.27 25.75 -18.26
CA ALA A 263 -7.20 24.76 -18.27
C ALA A 263 -6.79 24.26 -16.88
N ALA A 264 -6.87 25.09 -15.84
CA ALA A 264 -6.56 24.67 -14.47
C ALA A 264 -7.45 23.51 -13.99
N GLY A 265 -8.71 23.44 -14.45
CA GLY A 265 -9.60 22.33 -14.15
C GLY A 265 -9.21 21.01 -14.86
N LEU A 266 -8.33 21.07 -15.86
CA LEU A 266 -7.97 19.92 -16.68
C LEU A 266 -6.62 19.32 -16.33
N MET A 267 -5.60 20.15 -16.07
CA MET A 267 -4.20 19.70 -16.11
C MET A 267 -3.88 18.49 -15.22
N ASP A 268 -4.43 18.40 -14.02
CA ASP A 268 -4.13 17.31 -13.06
C ASP A 268 -4.88 15.99 -13.38
N ASN A 269 -5.94 16.04 -14.19
CA ASN A 269 -6.83 14.90 -14.39
C ASN A 269 -7.04 14.53 -15.88
N PHE A 270 -6.66 15.40 -16.80
CA PHE A 270 -6.80 15.23 -18.23
C PHE A 270 -5.45 15.50 -18.90
N PRO A 271 -4.82 14.47 -19.52
CA PRO A 271 -3.45 14.55 -20.02
C PRO A 271 -3.38 15.42 -21.29
N CYS A 272 -3.38 16.76 -21.14
CA CYS A 272 -3.56 17.66 -22.27
C CYS A 272 -2.50 18.74 -22.46
N LEU A 273 -2.45 19.24 -23.71
CA LEU A 273 -1.77 20.47 -24.10
C LEU A 273 -2.83 21.56 -24.33
N VAL A 274 -2.56 22.78 -23.87
CA VAL A 274 -3.47 23.93 -24.04
C VAL A 274 -3.01 24.76 -25.23
N ILE A 275 -3.95 25.05 -26.13
CA ILE A 275 -3.74 25.83 -27.36
C ILE A 275 -4.80 26.94 -27.38
N ARG A 276 -4.35 28.19 -27.25
CA ARG A 276 -5.22 29.37 -27.25
C ARG A 276 -4.91 30.30 -28.42
N GLY A 277 -5.90 30.58 -29.24
CA GLY A 277 -5.86 31.68 -30.20
C GLY A 277 -6.10 32.99 -29.47
N ILE A 278 -5.35 34.03 -29.82
CA ILE A 278 -5.40 35.30 -29.10
C ILE A 278 -6.54 36.16 -29.66
N CYS A 279 -7.59 36.37 -28.88
CA CYS A 279 -8.75 37.18 -29.28
C CYS A 279 -8.79 38.58 -28.66
N ASP A 280 -8.08 38.79 -27.55
CA ASP A 280 -7.92 40.09 -26.90
C ASP A 280 -6.56 40.17 -26.21
N TYR A 281 -6.31 41.24 -25.44
CA TYR A 281 -5.06 41.45 -24.72
C TYR A 281 -5.18 41.31 -23.20
N ALA A 282 -6.21 40.62 -22.69
CA ALA A 282 -6.44 40.44 -21.25
C ALA A 282 -6.40 41.77 -20.45
N ASP A 283 -6.97 42.83 -21.03
CA ASP A 283 -7.23 44.12 -20.39
C ASP A 283 -8.73 44.43 -20.42
N SER A 284 -9.11 45.68 -20.14
CA SER A 284 -10.52 46.06 -20.04
C SER A 284 -11.27 45.91 -21.37
N HIS A 285 -10.56 45.77 -22.50
CA HIS A 285 -11.15 45.66 -23.82
C HIS A 285 -11.39 44.20 -24.23
N LYS A 286 -12.61 43.89 -24.67
CA LYS A 286 -12.93 42.61 -25.29
C LYS A 286 -13.08 42.79 -26.80
N ASN A 287 -12.09 42.33 -27.56
CA ASN A 287 -12.15 42.43 -29.00
C ASN A 287 -12.93 41.25 -29.62
N LYS A 288 -14.28 41.34 -29.60
CA LYS A 288 -15.16 40.24 -30.00
C LYS A 288 -15.02 39.83 -31.47
N ILE A 289 -14.66 40.76 -32.36
CA ILE A 289 -14.50 40.47 -33.80
C ILE A 289 -13.36 39.47 -34.09
N TRP A 290 -12.38 39.37 -33.19
CA TRP A 290 -11.26 38.43 -33.34
C TRP A 290 -11.56 37.04 -32.81
N GLN A 291 -12.62 36.82 -32.02
CA GLN A 291 -12.90 35.51 -31.43
C GLN A 291 -13.04 34.39 -32.47
N PRO A 292 -13.79 34.55 -33.58
CA PRO A 292 -13.92 33.50 -34.58
C PRO A 292 -12.58 33.18 -35.27
N TYR A 293 -11.81 34.21 -35.66
CA TYR A 293 -10.49 34.01 -36.27
C TYR A 293 -9.46 33.42 -35.28
N ALA A 294 -9.46 33.86 -34.03
CA ALA A 294 -8.64 33.27 -32.97
C ALA A 294 -8.98 31.78 -32.75
N ALA A 295 -10.26 31.43 -32.74
CA ALA A 295 -10.68 30.03 -32.70
C ALA A 295 -10.19 29.25 -33.94
N ALA A 296 -10.29 29.84 -35.14
CA ALA A 296 -9.80 29.24 -36.39
C ALA A 296 -8.30 28.95 -36.34
N THR A 297 -7.50 29.91 -35.85
CA THR A 297 -6.03 29.79 -35.80
C THR A 297 -5.57 28.79 -34.73
N ALA A 298 -6.24 28.73 -33.58
CA ALA A 298 -6.02 27.70 -32.57
C ALA A 298 -6.33 26.29 -33.11
N ALA A 299 -7.48 26.13 -33.78
CA ALA A 299 -7.89 24.87 -34.40
C ALA A 299 -6.96 24.47 -35.57
N ALA A 300 -6.52 25.43 -36.38
CA ALA A 300 -5.54 25.19 -37.45
C ALA A 300 -4.21 24.69 -36.90
N PHE A 301 -3.73 25.30 -35.80
CA PHE A 301 -2.53 24.83 -35.12
C PHE A 301 -2.73 23.43 -34.54
N ALA A 302 -3.86 23.16 -33.87
CA ALA A 302 -4.17 21.84 -33.33
C ALA A 302 -4.16 20.77 -34.43
N ARG A 303 -4.76 21.04 -35.60
CA ARG A 303 -4.74 20.16 -36.77
C ARG A 303 -3.31 19.85 -37.23
N VAL A 304 -2.51 20.89 -37.43
CA VAL A 304 -1.12 20.72 -37.89
C VAL A 304 -0.29 19.97 -36.84
N PHE A 305 -0.43 20.34 -35.57
CA PHE A 305 0.27 19.74 -34.44
C PHE A 305 -0.02 18.24 -34.31
N LEU A 306 -1.28 17.82 -34.49
CA LEU A 306 -1.65 16.40 -34.49
C LEU A 306 -0.94 15.58 -35.58
N GLY A 307 -0.52 16.20 -36.68
CA GLY A 307 0.32 15.57 -37.70
C GLY A 307 1.75 15.24 -37.23
N PHE A 308 2.22 15.86 -36.15
CA PHE A 308 3.52 15.59 -35.52
C PHE A 308 3.43 14.65 -34.33
N VAL A 309 2.22 14.31 -33.88
CA VAL A 309 2.00 13.29 -32.86
C VAL A 309 2.10 11.93 -33.54
N GLU A 310 3.10 11.13 -33.20
CA GLU A 310 3.26 9.83 -33.86
C GLU A 310 2.20 8.84 -33.38
N LYS A 311 1.66 8.04 -34.32
CA LYS A 311 0.75 6.94 -33.94
C LYS A 311 1.44 5.90 -33.05
N GLN A 312 2.76 5.78 -33.09
CA GLN A 312 3.55 4.95 -32.16
C GLN A 312 3.72 5.60 -30.77
N GLU A 313 3.71 6.92 -30.67
CA GLU A 313 3.66 7.61 -29.37
C GLU A 313 2.25 7.57 -28.75
N MET A 314 1.21 7.34 -29.57
CA MET A 314 -0.17 7.07 -29.13
C MET A 314 -0.52 5.59 -28.97
N ALA A 315 0.14 4.73 -29.76
CA ALA A 315 0.13 3.30 -29.58
C ALA A 315 1.04 3.01 -28.41
N ASP A 316 0.44 3.05 -27.24
CA ASP A 316 1.11 2.64 -26.02
C ASP A 316 2.39 3.46 -25.75
N THR A 317 2.26 4.58 -25.00
CA THR A 317 2.99 4.51 -23.72
C THR A 317 2.45 3.22 -23.14
N PRO A 318 3.23 2.12 -23.07
CA PRO A 318 2.68 0.82 -22.79
C PRO A 318 1.68 1.02 -21.67
N VAL A 319 0.42 0.62 -21.89
CA VAL A 319 -0.27 -0.02 -20.79
C VAL A 319 0.72 -1.08 -20.40
N GLN A 320 1.61 -0.72 -19.47
CA GLN A 320 2.70 -1.56 -19.09
C GLN A 320 1.98 -2.73 -18.55
N LYS A 321 2.03 -3.83 -19.33
CA LYS A 321 1.20 -5.00 -19.15
C LYS A 321 1.17 -5.21 -17.64
N GLN A 322 0.01 -5.01 -17.01
CA GLN A 322 -0.03 -5.07 -15.56
C GLN A 322 0.18 -6.53 -15.23
N TYR A 323 1.36 -6.85 -14.73
CA TYR A 323 1.69 -8.20 -14.38
C TYR A 323 1.08 -8.47 -13.02
N THR A 324 0.24 -9.50 -12.93
CA THR A 324 -0.30 -9.97 -11.65
C THR A 324 0.10 -11.42 -11.51
N VAL A 325 1.15 -11.65 -10.73
CA VAL A 325 1.60 -13.00 -10.35
C VAL A 325 1.29 -13.18 -8.88
N VAL A 326 0.06 -13.58 -8.58
CA VAL A 326 -0.44 -13.81 -7.21
C VAL A 326 -0.99 -15.24 -7.13
N PRO A 327 -0.55 -16.07 -6.16
CA PRO A 327 -0.85 -17.50 -6.15
C PRO A 327 -2.27 -17.84 -5.70
N LEU A 328 -2.98 -16.91 -5.05
CA LEU A 328 -4.26 -17.15 -4.39
C LEU A 328 -5.26 -16.05 -4.76
N PRO A 329 -6.55 -16.39 -4.96
CA PRO A 329 -7.60 -15.39 -5.18
C PRO A 329 -7.89 -14.60 -3.90
N ARG A 330 -8.47 -13.40 -4.06
CA ARG A 330 -8.90 -12.57 -2.93
C ARG A 330 -9.89 -13.32 -2.04
N ASN A 331 -9.65 -13.30 -0.74
CA ASN A 331 -10.58 -13.82 0.25
C ASN A 331 -11.72 -12.81 0.48
N THR A 332 -12.91 -13.11 -0.04
CA THR A 332 -14.10 -12.25 0.10
C THR A 332 -14.69 -12.25 1.51
N ASP A 333 -14.35 -13.25 2.32
CA ASP A 333 -14.82 -13.42 3.70
C ASP A 333 -13.81 -12.85 4.73
N PHE A 334 -12.82 -12.05 4.28
CA PHE A 334 -11.79 -11.48 5.13
C PHE A 334 -12.40 -10.54 6.19
N ILE A 335 -12.07 -10.78 7.46
CA ILE A 335 -12.52 -9.96 8.59
C ILE A 335 -11.48 -8.86 8.87
N GLY A 336 -11.93 -7.61 8.81
CA GLY A 336 -11.06 -6.44 8.68
C GLY A 336 -10.20 -6.10 9.91
N ARG A 337 -8.89 -6.28 9.78
CA ARG A 337 -7.79 -5.91 10.72
C ARG A 337 -7.30 -4.46 10.53
N HIS A 338 -8.18 -3.49 10.75
CA HIS A 338 -7.98 -2.11 10.28
C HIS A 338 -6.77 -1.39 10.88
N ASP A 339 -6.47 -1.65 12.16
CA ASP A 339 -5.33 -1.08 12.87
C ASP A 339 -3.98 -1.44 12.22
N ILE A 340 -3.86 -2.68 11.75
CA ILE A 340 -2.65 -3.17 11.09
C ILE A 340 -2.51 -2.56 9.69
N PHE A 341 -3.60 -2.47 8.92
CA PHE A 341 -3.56 -1.81 7.61
C PHE A 341 -3.21 -0.33 7.74
N GLN A 342 -3.75 0.37 8.74
CA GLN A 342 -3.40 1.76 9.01
C GLN A 342 -1.88 1.91 9.28
N LYS A 343 -1.27 1.00 10.05
CA LYS A 343 0.19 0.98 10.26
C LYS A 343 0.94 0.70 8.96
N LEU A 344 0.48 -0.26 8.16
CA LEU A 344 1.10 -0.57 6.86
C LEU A 344 1.02 0.62 5.89
N ASP A 345 -0.10 1.32 5.82
CA ASP A 345 -0.27 2.50 4.97
C ASP A 345 0.66 3.65 5.40
N GLN A 346 0.92 3.79 6.70
CA GLN A 346 1.91 4.75 7.22
C GLN A 346 3.35 4.37 6.85
N LEU A 347 3.69 3.08 6.92
CA LEU A 347 5.04 2.57 6.63
C LEU A 347 5.34 2.45 5.13
N LEU A 348 4.30 2.29 4.32
CA LEU A 348 4.36 2.09 2.88
C LEU A 348 3.60 3.20 2.14
N PRO A 349 4.01 4.48 2.32
CA PRO A 349 3.36 5.58 1.64
C PRO A 349 3.60 5.45 0.13
N ARG A 350 2.55 5.73 -0.65
CA ARG A 350 2.56 5.64 -2.12
C ARG A 350 3.30 6.82 -2.73
N THR A 351 4.59 6.83 -2.49
CA THR A 351 5.57 7.79 -2.99
C THR A 351 6.32 7.13 -4.15
N GLY A 352 6.82 7.92 -5.11
CA GLY A 352 7.68 7.41 -6.20
C GLY A 352 9.07 6.97 -5.73
N ALA A 353 9.19 6.40 -4.53
CA ALA A 353 10.43 5.97 -3.88
C ALA A 353 10.32 4.51 -3.41
N TYR A 354 11.47 3.87 -3.19
CA TYR A 354 11.53 2.52 -2.61
C TYR A 354 10.96 2.51 -1.19
N GLN A 355 10.03 1.60 -0.92
CA GLN A 355 9.52 1.35 0.42
C GLN A 355 9.59 -0.14 0.75
N THR A 356 9.81 -0.46 2.02
CA THR A 356 9.74 -1.83 2.50
C THR A 356 9.17 -1.88 3.91
N ALA A 357 8.45 -2.94 4.24
CA ALA A 357 7.95 -3.22 5.58
C ALA A 357 7.84 -4.73 5.79
N ALA A 358 7.91 -5.18 7.04
CA ALA A 358 7.73 -6.58 7.40
C ALA A 358 6.52 -6.77 8.33
N ILE A 359 5.68 -7.73 7.99
CA ILE A 359 4.61 -8.23 8.85
C ILE A 359 5.13 -9.47 9.56
N TRP A 360 5.14 -9.46 10.89
CA TRP A 360 5.67 -10.58 11.67
C TRP A 360 4.74 -10.97 12.82
N GLY A 361 4.98 -12.14 13.43
CA GLY A 361 4.21 -12.63 14.57
C GLY A 361 4.00 -14.14 14.56
N LEU A 362 3.23 -14.65 15.53
CA LEU A 362 3.03 -16.08 15.74
C LEU A 362 2.47 -16.83 14.51
N GLY A 363 2.83 -18.11 14.34
CA GLY A 363 2.21 -18.96 13.33
C GLY A 363 0.68 -19.02 13.49
N GLY A 364 -0.08 -18.87 12.40
CA GLY A 364 -1.55 -18.92 12.46
C GLY A 364 -2.28 -17.59 12.73
N CYS A 365 -1.55 -16.48 12.95
CA CYS A 365 -2.16 -15.15 13.18
C CYS A 365 -2.68 -14.43 11.92
N GLY A 366 -2.50 -15.02 10.73
CA GLY A 366 -3.08 -14.52 9.47
C GLY A 366 -2.17 -13.65 8.59
N LYS A 367 -0.86 -13.53 8.86
CA LYS A 367 0.09 -12.69 8.09
C LYS A 367 -0.03 -12.81 6.57
N THR A 368 -0.06 -14.03 6.04
CA THR A 368 -0.23 -14.31 4.61
C THR A 368 -1.56 -13.75 4.06
N GLN A 369 -2.66 -13.91 4.81
CA GLN A 369 -3.97 -13.35 4.42
C GLN A 369 -3.95 -11.81 4.47
N MET A 370 -3.20 -11.22 5.41
CA MET A 370 -3.04 -9.77 5.48
C MET A 370 -2.24 -9.21 4.31
N ALA A 371 -1.13 -9.86 3.94
CA ALA A 371 -0.34 -9.48 2.77
C ALA A 371 -1.16 -9.65 1.47
N LEU A 372 -2.00 -10.69 1.39
CA LEU A 372 -2.90 -10.93 0.26
C LEU A 372 -3.98 -9.84 0.15
N GLU A 373 -4.64 -9.51 1.25
CA GLU A 373 -5.65 -8.45 1.26
C GLU A 373 -5.02 -7.07 1.01
N TYR A 374 -3.82 -6.79 1.53
CA TYR A 374 -3.06 -5.58 1.21
C TYR A 374 -2.79 -5.48 -0.29
N THR A 375 -2.38 -6.60 -0.90
CA THR A 375 -2.12 -6.70 -2.35
C THR A 375 -3.34 -6.30 -3.16
N TYR A 376 -4.51 -6.87 -2.86
CA TYR A 376 -5.73 -6.56 -3.59
C TYR A 376 -6.22 -5.12 -3.38
N ARG A 377 -6.09 -4.56 -2.17
CA ARG A 377 -6.38 -3.13 -1.92
C ARG A 377 -5.44 -2.23 -2.71
N TRP A 378 -4.16 -2.55 -2.73
CA TRP A 378 -3.16 -1.81 -3.49
C TRP A 378 -3.44 -1.81 -5.00
N GLN A 379 -3.87 -2.95 -5.56
CA GLN A 379 -4.27 -3.04 -6.98
C GLN A 379 -5.54 -2.27 -7.33
N GLN A 380 -6.47 -2.09 -6.38
CA GLN A 380 -7.68 -1.29 -6.63
C GLN A 380 -7.39 0.21 -6.73
N GLU A 381 -6.34 0.66 -6.06
CA GLU A 381 -6.03 2.08 -5.91
C GLU A 381 -4.80 2.50 -6.73
N THR A 382 -4.09 1.55 -7.35
CA THR A 382 -2.91 1.81 -8.17
C THR A 382 -2.94 1.02 -9.46
N SER A 383 -2.32 1.56 -10.51
CA SER A 383 -2.18 0.89 -11.82
C SER A 383 -0.86 0.12 -11.95
N GLY A 384 -0.27 -0.36 -10.85
CA GLY A 384 1.05 -1.01 -10.84
C GLY A 384 1.03 -2.54 -10.95
N SER A 385 2.20 -3.14 -11.17
CA SER A 385 2.37 -4.60 -11.26
C SER A 385 2.57 -5.24 -9.88
N VAL A 386 2.06 -6.46 -9.69
CA VAL A 386 2.15 -7.20 -8.44
C VAL A 386 2.81 -8.55 -8.66
N PHE A 387 3.74 -8.87 -7.77
CA PHE A 387 4.47 -10.13 -7.76
C PHE A 387 4.44 -10.74 -6.37
N TRP A 388 4.30 -12.05 -6.30
CA TRP A 388 4.31 -12.81 -5.06
C TRP A 388 5.31 -13.95 -5.16
N VAL A 389 6.25 -13.98 -4.22
CA VAL A 389 7.30 -14.99 -4.16
C VAL A 389 7.34 -15.59 -2.77
N ARG A 390 7.60 -16.90 -2.70
CA ARG A 390 7.80 -17.60 -1.44
C ARG A 390 9.27 -17.56 -1.04
N GLY A 391 9.53 -17.25 0.23
CA GLY A 391 10.88 -17.14 0.79
C GLY A 391 11.15 -18.15 1.91
N ASP A 392 10.46 -19.29 1.92
CA ASP A 392 10.69 -20.36 2.89
C ASP A 392 11.96 -21.16 2.57
N THR A 393 12.26 -21.36 1.29
CA THR A 393 13.47 -22.05 0.80
C THR A 393 14.01 -21.40 -0.46
N GLU A 394 15.30 -21.60 -0.76
CA GLU A 394 15.92 -21.13 -2.01
C GLU A 394 15.21 -21.68 -3.26
N ALA A 395 14.77 -22.94 -3.20
CA ALA A 395 14.03 -23.58 -4.29
C ALA A 395 12.68 -22.89 -4.55
N SER A 396 11.92 -22.59 -3.49
CA SER A 396 10.64 -21.87 -3.59
C SER A 396 10.79 -20.45 -4.13
N PHE A 397 11.84 -19.74 -3.72
CA PHE A 397 12.15 -18.39 -4.19
C PHE A 397 12.52 -18.40 -5.68
N SER A 398 13.38 -19.34 -6.07
CA SER A 398 13.81 -19.53 -7.46
C SER A 398 12.65 -19.94 -8.37
N GLN A 399 11.73 -20.77 -7.87
CA GLN A 399 10.52 -21.15 -8.59
C GLN A 399 9.60 -19.94 -8.79
N GLY A 400 9.39 -19.11 -7.76
CA GLY A 400 8.59 -17.88 -7.88
C GLY A 400 9.17 -16.90 -8.91
N TYR A 401 10.48 -16.70 -8.92
CA TYR A 401 11.15 -15.89 -9.95
C TYR A 401 11.05 -16.53 -11.35
N SER A 402 11.08 -17.85 -11.45
CA SER A 402 10.85 -18.57 -12.71
C SER A 402 9.45 -18.34 -13.25
N ASP A 403 8.44 -18.29 -12.39
CA ASP A 403 7.06 -18.03 -12.79
C ASP A 403 6.86 -16.57 -13.20
N ILE A 404 7.51 -15.62 -12.52
CA ILE A 404 7.58 -14.21 -12.97
C ILE A 404 8.26 -14.11 -14.34
N ALA A 405 9.38 -14.82 -14.56
CA ALA A 405 10.09 -14.82 -15.83
C ALA A 405 9.24 -15.31 -17.01
N LYS A 406 8.46 -16.39 -16.79
CA LYS A 406 7.51 -16.92 -17.79
C LYS A 406 6.48 -15.86 -18.18
N GLU A 407 5.90 -15.17 -17.20
CA GLU A 407 4.86 -14.17 -17.43
C GLU A 407 5.41 -12.89 -18.07
N ALA A 408 6.66 -12.53 -17.74
CA ALA A 408 7.41 -11.42 -18.30
C ALA A 408 7.93 -11.67 -19.73
N GLY A 409 7.97 -12.92 -20.18
CA GLY A 409 8.58 -13.30 -21.46
C GLY A 409 10.11 -13.25 -21.45
N ILE A 410 10.73 -13.36 -20.28
CA ILE A 410 12.19 -13.45 -20.12
C ILE A 410 12.65 -14.85 -20.57
N SER A 411 13.80 -14.95 -21.23
CA SER A 411 14.31 -16.21 -21.77
C SER A 411 14.38 -17.31 -20.69
N LEU A 412 13.71 -18.44 -20.96
CA LEU A 412 13.69 -19.62 -20.09
C LEU A 412 15.01 -20.42 -20.14
N ASP A 413 15.94 -20.02 -20.99
CA ASP A 413 17.29 -20.62 -21.05
C ASP A 413 18.17 -20.15 -19.87
N LEU A 414 17.81 -19.01 -19.23
CA LEU A 414 18.48 -18.52 -18.04
C LEU A 414 18.17 -19.41 -16.83
N LYS A 415 19.20 -19.73 -16.03
CA LYS A 415 19.09 -20.59 -14.85
C LYS A 415 19.91 -20.03 -13.68
N GLY A 416 19.55 -20.41 -12.46
CA GLY A 416 20.29 -20.01 -11.25
C GLY A 416 20.32 -18.49 -11.06
N GLU A 417 21.47 -17.94 -10.65
CA GLU A 417 21.62 -16.50 -10.35
C GLU A 417 21.32 -15.60 -11.56
N ASP A 418 21.60 -16.02 -12.80
CA ASP A 418 21.37 -15.22 -14.00
C ASP A 418 19.87 -14.94 -14.23
N LEU A 419 19.02 -15.94 -13.96
CA LEU A 419 17.57 -15.80 -13.99
C LEU A 419 17.10 -14.82 -12.91
N LEU A 420 17.62 -14.97 -11.69
CA LEU A 420 17.25 -14.12 -10.55
C LEU A 420 17.60 -12.65 -10.81
N LEU A 421 18.79 -12.39 -11.35
CA LEU A 421 19.24 -11.05 -11.73
C LEU A 421 18.43 -10.44 -12.86
N ALA A 422 18.08 -11.24 -13.89
CA ALA A 422 17.28 -10.76 -15.01
C ALA A 422 15.89 -10.33 -14.55
N VAL A 423 15.22 -11.15 -13.73
CA VAL A 423 13.91 -10.83 -13.17
C VAL A 423 13.98 -9.62 -12.23
N GLN A 424 14.99 -9.53 -11.37
CA GLN A 424 15.19 -8.38 -10.50
C GLN A 424 15.27 -7.07 -11.30
N LYS A 425 16.18 -7.02 -12.29
CA LYS A 425 16.38 -5.82 -13.13
C LYS A 425 15.10 -5.45 -13.88
N TRP A 426 14.40 -6.46 -14.40
CA TRP A 426 13.14 -6.26 -15.10
C TRP A 426 12.05 -5.68 -14.20
N ILE A 427 11.87 -6.19 -12.97
CA ILE A 427 10.92 -5.61 -12.00
C ILE A 427 11.30 -4.15 -11.72
N GLU A 428 12.59 -3.86 -11.52
CA GLU A 428 13.09 -2.51 -11.24
C GLU A 428 12.89 -1.49 -12.39
N GLU A 429 12.67 -1.95 -13.62
CA GLU A 429 12.36 -1.10 -14.78
C GLU A 429 10.87 -0.75 -14.89
N LEU A 430 10.02 -1.36 -14.06
CA LEU A 430 8.59 -1.04 -13.97
C LEU A 430 8.40 0.25 -13.14
N PRO A 431 7.50 1.17 -13.53
CA PRO A 431 7.30 2.49 -12.92
C PRO A 431 6.50 2.43 -11.62
N ASN A 432 5.84 1.31 -11.34
CA ASN A 432 5.16 1.05 -10.07
C ASN A 432 4.94 -0.45 -9.87
N TRP A 433 5.54 -1.03 -8.83
CA TRP A 433 5.42 -2.46 -8.53
C TRP A 433 5.35 -2.73 -7.03
N LEU A 434 4.69 -3.84 -6.68
CA LEU A 434 4.61 -4.42 -5.35
C LEU A 434 5.13 -5.86 -5.40
N LEU A 435 6.14 -6.17 -4.60
CA LEU A 435 6.67 -7.52 -4.42
C LEU A 435 6.34 -7.99 -3.00
N ILE A 436 5.58 -9.07 -2.90
CA ILE A 436 5.36 -9.79 -1.64
C ILE A 436 6.37 -10.94 -1.55
N ILE A 437 7.10 -11.00 -0.43
CA ILE A 437 7.97 -12.14 -0.11
C ILE A 437 7.40 -12.82 1.14
N ASP A 438 6.71 -13.94 0.93
CA ASP A 438 5.92 -14.63 1.96
C ASP A 438 6.71 -15.76 2.63
N ASN A 439 6.49 -15.98 3.94
CA ASN A 439 7.12 -17.02 4.77
C ASN A 439 8.66 -16.96 4.86
N VAL A 440 9.21 -15.76 5.05
CA VAL A 440 10.64 -15.52 5.24
C VAL A 440 11.08 -15.88 6.66
N ASP A 441 10.90 -17.15 7.01
CA ASP A 441 11.18 -17.69 8.34
C ASP A 441 12.67 -18.04 8.48
N ASP A 442 13.39 -18.34 7.38
CA ASP A 442 14.84 -18.60 7.37
C ASP A 442 15.66 -17.45 6.79
N LEU A 443 16.12 -16.57 7.68
CA LEU A 443 16.85 -15.37 7.28
C LEU A 443 18.26 -15.67 6.73
N ARG A 444 18.80 -16.88 6.98
CA ARG A 444 20.14 -17.29 6.55
C ARG A 444 20.25 -17.42 5.03
N ILE A 445 19.15 -17.70 4.34
CA ILE A 445 19.08 -17.77 2.87
C ILE A 445 19.05 -16.39 2.22
N PHE A 446 18.77 -15.33 2.99
CA PHE A 446 18.74 -13.97 2.46
C PHE A 446 20.03 -13.22 2.78
N LYS A 447 20.58 -13.38 3.99
CA LYS A 447 21.79 -12.68 4.42
C LYS A 447 22.74 -13.64 5.12
N GLY A 448 23.96 -13.77 4.59
CA GLY A 448 25.02 -14.57 5.19
C GLY A 448 25.41 -14.06 6.59
N ALA A 449 25.74 -14.97 7.50
CA ALA A 449 26.24 -14.60 8.82
C ALA A 449 27.64 -13.98 8.67
N TYR A 450 27.81 -12.71 9.05
CA TYR A 450 29.13 -12.13 9.28
C TYR A 450 29.69 -12.70 10.59
N GLY A 451 30.35 -13.86 10.53
CA GLY A 451 30.98 -14.46 11.69
C GLY A 451 31.28 -15.94 11.52
N HIS A 452 32.58 -16.27 11.54
CA HIS A 452 33.22 -17.58 11.46
C HIS A 452 33.23 -18.29 10.10
N HIS A 453 34.45 -18.36 9.55
CA HIS A 453 34.87 -19.29 8.51
C HIS A 453 34.48 -20.73 8.86
N SER A 454 33.34 -21.20 8.36
CA SER A 454 33.11 -22.62 8.16
C SER A 454 33.79 -23.02 6.85
N THR A 455 34.98 -23.59 6.99
CA THR A 455 35.67 -24.31 5.92
C THR A 455 34.78 -25.46 5.42
N GLY A 456 34.31 -25.41 4.18
CA GLY A 456 33.93 -26.63 3.44
C GLY A 456 32.51 -26.78 2.90
N SER A 457 31.67 -25.74 2.81
CA SER A 457 30.40 -25.82 2.08
C SER A 457 30.12 -24.52 1.32
N SER A 458 29.50 -24.66 0.14
CA SER A 458 29.22 -23.61 -0.85
C SER A 458 28.79 -22.28 -0.22
N PRO A 459 29.19 -21.12 -0.79
CA PRO A 459 28.75 -19.83 -0.28
C PRO A 459 27.23 -19.81 -0.28
N ASN A 460 26.60 -19.69 0.90
CA ASN A 460 25.15 -19.60 1.01
C ASN A 460 24.65 -18.51 0.04
N PRO A 461 23.57 -18.76 -0.73
CA PRO A 461 23.05 -17.77 -1.65
C PRO A 461 22.60 -16.55 -0.84
N GLU A 462 23.20 -15.39 -1.08
CA GLU A 462 22.70 -14.13 -0.53
C GLU A 462 21.49 -13.66 -1.34
N LEU A 463 20.31 -14.27 -1.16
CA LEU A 463 19.12 -13.99 -1.97
C LEU A 463 18.64 -12.54 -1.87
N LEU A 464 18.99 -11.87 -0.77
CA LEU A 464 18.68 -10.46 -0.55
C LEU A 464 19.23 -9.56 -1.68
N ARG A 465 20.31 -9.97 -2.35
CA ARG A 465 20.89 -9.23 -3.48
C ARG A 465 20.01 -9.24 -4.73
N PHE A 466 19.12 -10.21 -4.86
CA PHE A 466 18.18 -10.36 -5.99
C PHE A 466 16.81 -9.72 -5.71
N VAL A 467 16.61 -9.14 -4.53
CA VAL A 467 15.38 -8.41 -4.21
C VAL A 467 15.47 -7.00 -4.80
N PRO A 468 14.48 -6.55 -5.59
CA PRO A 468 14.43 -5.20 -6.17
C PRO A 468 14.50 -4.08 -5.12
N ARG A 469 15.24 -3.01 -5.40
CA ARG A 469 15.46 -1.87 -4.46
C ARG A 469 15.26 -0.48 -5.05
N LYS A 470 14.61 -0.37 -6.21
CA LYS A 470 14.26 0.91 -6.85
C LYS A 470 12.81 1.32 -6.54
N ILE A 471 12.21 2.14 -7.39
CA ILE A 471 10.88 2.74 -7.20
C ILE A 471 9.81 1.62 -7.14
N GLY A 472 9.37 1.26 -5.94
CA GLY A 472 8.41 0.19 -5.69
C GLY A 472 8.35 -0.24 -4.22
N ILE A 473 7.52 -1.23 -3.91
CA ILE A 473 7.24 -1.70 -2.55
C ILE A 473 7.65 -3.16 -2.39
N VAL A 474 8.39 -3.47 -1.32
CA VAL A 474 8.62 -4.87 -0.89
C VAL A 474 7.98 -5.10 0.48
N LEU A 475 6.97 -5.98 0.53
CA LEU A 475 6.32 -6.39 1.77
C LEU A 475 6.73 -7.82 2.13
N TRP A 476 7.25 -7.99 3.33
CA TRP A 476 7.75 -9.27 3.83
C TRP A 476 6.76 -9.87 4.83
N THR A 477 6.61 -11.19 4.85
CA THR A 477 5.96 -11.89 5.96
C THR A 477 6.94 -12.86 6.62
N SER A 478 6.93 -12.94 7.96
CA SER A 478 7.79 -13.87 8.71
C SER A 478 7.19 -14.23 10.06
N ARG A 479 7.54 -15.40 10.60
CA ARG A 479 7.31 -15.73 12.02
C ARG A 479 8.47 -15.30 12.91
N ASP A 480 9.59 -14.95 12.32
CA ASP A 480 10.84 -14.59 13.00
C ASP A 480 11.00 -13.07 13.01
N ASN A 481 10.76 -12.43 14.16
CA ASN A 481 10.92 -11.00 14.37
C ASN A 481 12.34 -10.50 14.03
N SER A 482 13.36 -11.37 14.09
CA SER A 482 14.72 -10.98 13.71
C SER A 482 14.86 -10.65 12.22
N ILE A 483 13.79 -10.79 11.42
CA ILE A 483 13.68 -10.17 10.09
C ILE A 483 13.88 -8.65 10.18
N LEU A 484 13.37 -8.04 11.25
CA LEU A 484 13.72 -6.70 11.68
C LEU A 484 15.17 -6.71 12.14
N ARG A 485 15.94 -5.69 11.77
CA ARG A 485 17.42 -5.60 11.87
C ARG A 485 18.20 -6.38 10.82
N LYS A 486 17.78 -7.60 10.43
CA LYS A 486 18.55 -8.39 9.44
C LYS A 486 18.24 -7.97 8.01
N LEU A 487 16.95 -7.88 7.65
CA LEU A 487 16.48 -7.58 6.29
C LEU A 487 15.73 -6.24 6.20
N VAL A 488 14.95 -5.90 7.22
CA VAL A 488 14.13 -4.69 7.28
C VAL A 488 14.51 -3.87 8.53
N ASP A 489 14.39 -2.54 8.46
CA ASP A 489 14.67 -1.68 9.62
C ASP A 489 13.69 -1.93 10.78
N TYR A 490 14.14 -1.72 12.02
CA TYR A 490 13.33 -1.94 13.22
C TYR A 490 12.04 -1.11 13.21
N SER A 491 12.09 0.12 12.69
CA SER A 491 10.91 1.00 12.66
C SER A 491 9.89 0.63 11.58
N ARG A 492 10.15 -0.41 10.79
CA ARG A 492 9.34 -0.81 9.63
C ARG A 492 8.70 -2.19 9.77
N GLY A 493 8.61 -2.68 11.01
CA GLY A 493 7.91 -3.90 11.37
C GLY A 493 6.48 -3.65 11.86
N VAL A 494 5.57 -4.55 11.53
CA VAL A 494 4.23 -4.60 12.12
C VAL A 494 3.98 -6.00 12.68
N GLU A 495 3.85 -6.08 14.01
CA GLU A 495 3.50 -7.32 14.69
C GLU A 495 2.00 -7.63 14.52
N VAL A 496 1.69 -8.88 14.23
CA VAL A 496 0.34 -9.41 14.07
C VAL A 496 0.08 -10.43 15.16
N GLY A 497 -0.70 -10.03 16.15
CA GLY A 497 -1.20 -10.90 17.23
C GLY A 497 -2.55 -11.54 16.92
N GLY A 498 -3.23 -11.99 17.98
CA GLY A 498 -4.63 -12.45 17.95
C GLY A 498 -5.58 -11.39 17.41
N MET A 499 -6.79 -11.81 17.02
CA MET A 499 -7.86 -10.90 16.64
C MET A 499 -8.40 -10.17 17.87
N SER A 500 -9.00 -8.99 17.68
CA SER A 500 -9.87 -8.42 18.72
C SER A 500 -11.10 -9.31 18.92
N ASP A 501 -11.73 -9.25 20.10
CA ASP A 501 -12.91 -10.09 20.43
C ASP A 501 -14.03 -9.97 19.39
N GLN A 502 -14.24 -8.75 18.86
CA GLN A 502 -15.26 -8.50 17.83
C GLN A 502 -14.90 -9.13 16.48
N GLU A 503 -13.62 -9.11 16.10
CA GLU A 503 -13.15 -9.73 14.87
C GLU A 503 -13.16 -11.25 14.98
N ALA A 504 -12.72 -11.78 16.13
CA ALA A 504 -12.71 -13.20 16.45
C ALA A 504 -14.12 -13.80 16.39
N LEU A 505 -15.10 -13.13 17.02
CA LEU A 505 -16.50 -13.53 16.99
C LEU A 505 -17.07 -13.55 15.57
N LYS A 506 -16.83 -12.49 14.79
CA LYS A 506 -17.28 -12.42 13.39
C LYS A 506 -16.71 -13.55 12.55
N LEU A 507 -15.42 -13.85 12.70
CA LEU A 507 -14.78 -14.95 12.01
C LEU A 507 -15.40 -16.29 12.40
N PHE A 508 -15.58 -16.53 13.69
CA PHE A 508 -16.18 -17.75 14.23
C PHE A 508 -17.59 -17.98 13.68
N GLN A 509 -18.46 -16.98 13.78
CA GLN A 509 -19.86 -17.07 13.34
C GLN A 509 -19.97 -17.28 11.81
N SER A 510 -19.15 -16.55 11.04
CA SER A 510 -19.09 -16.69 9.58
C SER A 510 -18.71 -18.12 9.16
N ARG A 511 -17.63 -18.67 9.72
CA ARG A 511 -17.14 -20.01 9.36
C ARG A 511 -18.04 -21.14 9.87
N SER A 512 -18.58 -21.01 11.07
CA SER A 512 -19.49 -22.00 11.65
C SER A 512 -20.90 -22.00 11.03
N GLY A 513 -21.24 -20.96 10.25
CA GLY A 513 -22.55 -20.81 9.63
C GLY A 513 -23.64 -20.35 10.61
N ARG A 514 -23.25 -19.69 11.69
CA ARG A 514 -24.14 -19.17 12.73
C ARG A 514 -24.63 -17.76 12.37
N PRO A 515 -25.78 -17.32 12.92
CA PRO A 515 -26.26 -15.95 12.73
C PRO A 515 -25.23 -14.94 13.24
N GLN A 516 -25.04 -13.84 12.50
CA GLN A 516 -24.14 -12.77 12.94
C GLN A 516 -24.79 -11.99 14.10
N SER A 517 -24.25 -12.16 15.31
CA SER A 517 -24.61 -11.37 16.48
C SER A 517 -23.51 -10.34 16.78
N LYS A 518 -23.87 -9.27 17.51
CA LYS A 518 -22.88 -8.26 17.94
C LYS A 518 -22.16 -8.62 19.24
N GLN A 519 -22.69 -9.56 20.00
CA GLN A 519 -22.16 -10.00 21.29
C GLN A 519 -22.08 -11.52 21.32
N PRO A 520 -20.97 -12.08 21.84
CA PRO A 520 -20.85 -13.53 22.00
C PRO A 520 -21.82 -14.01 23.07
N CYS A 521 -22.36 -15.22 22.94
CA CYS A 521 -22.91 -15.91 24.11
C CYS A 521 -21.79 -16.40 25.03
N ASP A 522 -22.12 -16.82 26.26
CA ASP A 522 -21.14 -17.25 27.25
C ASP A 522 -20.21 -18.36 26.71
N GLU A 523 -20.76 -19.33 25.98
CA GLU A 523 -19.97 -20.41 25.38
C GLU A 523 -19.08 -19.92 24.22
N GLU A 524 -19.53 -18.93 23.45
CA GLU A 524 -18.71 -18.35 22.38
C GLU A 524 -17.54 -17.56 22.97
N SER A 525 -17.77 -16.79 24.03
CA SER A 525 -16.71 -16.07 24.75
C SER A 525 -15.69 -17.06 25.32
N GLU A 526 -16.16 -18.09 26.02
CA GLU A 526 -15.29 -19.12 26.60
C GLU A 526 -14.43 -19.81 25.51
N LEU A 527 -15.03 -20.19 24.38
CA LEU A 527 -14.27 -20.81 23.29
C LEU A 527 -13.20 -19.86 22.72
N LEU A 528 -13.55 -18.60 22.47
CA LEU A 528 -12.62 -17.63 21.88
C LEU A 528 -11.45 -17.31 22.82
N ASP A 529 -11.69 -17.25 24.12
CA ASP A 529 -10.66 -17.10 25.16
C ASP A 529 -9.72 -18.32 25.18
N LEU A 530 -10.27 -19.54 25.11
CA LEU A 530 -9.49 -20.78 25.04
C LEU A 530 -8.59 -20.84 23.79
N LEU A 531 -9.02 -20.21 22.70
CA LEU A 531 -8.29 -20.16 21.42
C LEU A 531 -7.39 -18.91 21.29
N GLU A 532 -7.27 -18.09 22.34
CA GLU A 532 -6.50 -16.84 22.38
C GLU A 532 -6.78 -15.92 21.17
N ASN A 533 -8.03 -15.90 20.71
CA ASN A 533 -8.46 -15.17 19.52
C ASN A 533 -7.61 -15.42 18.26
N LEU A 534 -6.95 -16.59 18.14
CA LEU A 534 -6.06 -16.88 17.03
C LEU A 534 -6.88 -17.27 15.78
N PRO A 535 -6.77 -16.54 14.64
CA PRO A 535 -7.62 -16.76 13.46
C PRO A 535 -7.64 -18.19 12.94
N LEU A 536 -6.48 -18.85 12.89
CA LEU A 536 -6.39 -20.22 12.39
C LEU A 536 -7.06 -21.20 13.36
N ALA A 537 -6.88 -21.06 14.67
CA ALA A 537 -7.52 -21.90 15.67
C ALA A 537 -9.06 -21.72 15.66
N ILE A 538 -9.52 -20.47 15.54
CA ILE A 538 -10.95 -20.14 15.39
C ILE A 538 -11.53 -20.78 14.12
N SER A 539 -10.82 -20.67 13.00
CA SER A 539 -11.30 -21.21 11.72
C SER A 539 -11.41 -22.73 11.76
N GLN A 540 -10.46 -23.40 12.41
CA GLN A 540 -10.50 -24.84 12.64
C GLN A 540 -11.65 -25.27 13.54
N SER A 541 -11.83 -24.63 14.69
CA SER A 541 -12.91 -24.96 15.62
C SER A 541 -14.28 -24.74 14.97
N ALA A 542 -14.45 -23.63 14.26
CA ALA A 542 -15.66 -23.32 13.52
C ALA A 542 -15.94 -24.34 12.40
N ALA A 543 -14.90 -24.76 11.66
CA ALA A 543 -15.02 -25.79 10.63
C ALA A 543 -15.40 -27.15 11.22
N TYR A 544 -14.77 -27.55 12.33
CA TYR A 544 -15.09 -28.78 13.05
C TYR A 544 -16.54 -28.81 13.52
N ILE A 545 -16.97 -27.73 14.20
CA ILE A 545 -18.33 -27.58 14.73
C ILE A 545 -19.35 -27.68 13.60
N ARG A 546 -19.09 -27.02 12.46
CA ARG A 546 -19.95 -27.06 11.29
C ARG A 546 -20.03 -28.45 10.65
N LEU A 547 -18.88 -29.14 10.54
CA LEU A 547 -18.80 -30.48 9.96
C LEU A 547 -19.54 -31.51 10.82
N THR A 548 -19.31 -31.48 12.13
CA THR A 548 -19.90 -32.43 13.09
C THR A 548 -21.33 -32.08 13.51
N ARG A 549 -21.78 -30.85 13.21
CA ARG A 549 -23.05 -30.28 13.68
C ARG A 549 -23.18 -30.29 15.21
N SER A 550 -22.04 -30.21 15.91
CA SER A 550 -21.98 -30.17 17.37
C SER A 550 -22.32 -28.78 17.92
N THR A 551 -22.54 -28.69 19.23
CA THR A 551 -22.69 -27.39 19.91
C THR A 551 -21.32 -26.85 20.31
N VAL A 552 -21.21 -25.53 20.53
CA VAL A 552 -19.97 -24.92 21.06
C VAL A 552 -19.61 -25.53 22.41
N LYS A 553 -20.61 -25.74 23.28
CA LYS A 553 -20.41 -26.40 24.57
C LYS A 553 -19.79 -27.79 24.44
N THR A 554 -20.34 -28.63 23.56
CA THR A 554 -19.80 -29.97 23.29
C THR A 554 -18.37 -29.89 22.77
N TYR A 555 -18.07 -28.92 21.90
CA TYR A 555 -16.70 -28.72 21.42
C TYR A 555 -15.75 -28.29 22.53
N ILE A 556 -16.16 -27.40 23.44
CA ILE A 556 -15.37 -26.99 24.60
C ILE A 556 -15.09 -28.18 25.52
N GLU A 557 -16.10 -29.02 25.78
CA GLU A 557 -15.95 -30.23 26.60
C GLU A 557 -14.91 -31.18 25.98
N MET A 558 -15.02 -31.46 24.67
CA MET A 558 -14.03 -32.28 23.96
C MET A 558 -12.65 -31.62 23.90
N LEU A 559 -12.59 -30.30 23.75
CA LEU A 559 -11.34 -29.55 23.75
C LEU A 559 -10.66 -29.72 25.11
N LYS A 560 -11.37 -29.53 26.23
CA LYS A 560 -10.82 -29.70 27.58
C LYS A 560 -10.36 -31.14 27.87
N GLU A 561 -11.00 -32.14 27.26
CA GLU A 561 -10.62 -33.55 27.41
C GLU A 561 -9.42 -33.95 26.54
N SER A 562 -9.31 -33.43 25.32
CA SER A 562 -8.25 -33.76 24.34
C SER A 562 -7.84 -32.52 23.51
N GLU A 563 -7.20 -31.54 24.17
CA GLU A 563 -6.88 -30.21 23.60
C GLU A 563 -6.02 -30.32 22.31
N THR A 564 -5.14 -31.31 22.28
CA THR A 564 -4.08 -31.47 21.28
C THR A 564 -4.55 -32.17 20.00
N GLU A 565 -5.48 -33.12 20.11
CA GLU A 565 -5.97 -33.89 18.95
C GLU A 565 -6.89 -33.04 18.06
N LEU A 566 -7.73 -32.21 18.67
CA LEU A 566 -8.68 -31.34 17.95
C LEU A 566 -7.99 -30.20 17.20
N LEU A 567 -6.97 -29.57 17.79
CA LEU A 567 -6.19 -28.50 17.15
C LEU A 567 -5.16 -29.06 16.14
N GLY A 568 -4.87 -30.36 16.21
CA GLY A 568 -4.06 -31.12 15.26
C GLY A 568 -4.79 -31.49 13.97
N TYR A 569 -6.12 -31.47 13.96
CA TYR A 569 -6.94 -31.91 12.82
C TYR A 569 -6.79 -30.99 11.60
N GLU A 570 -6.66 -31.59 10.41
CA GLU A 570 -6.50 -30.85 9.14
C GLU A 570 -7.83 -30.63 8.42
N PHE A 571 -8.09 -29.39 8.06
CA PHE A 571 -9.20 -29.00 7.19
C PHE A 571 -8.67 -28.50 5.86
N SER A 572 -9.43 -28.68 4.78
CA SER A 572 -9.11 -28.03 3.50
C SER A 572 -9.54 -26.56 3.55
N ASP A 573 -8.62 -25.64 3.29
CA ASP A 573 -8.90 -24.21 3.14
C ASP A 573 -8.56 -23.77 1.70
N PRO A 574 -9.56 -23.40 0.87
CA PRO A 574 -9.34 -22.92 -0.49
C PRO A 574 -8.46 -21.68 -0.61
N HIS A 575 -8.32 -20.91 0.48
CA HIS A 575 -7.49 -19.70 0.53
C HIS A 575 -6.08 -19.96 1.07
N ARG A 576 -5.69 -21.23 1.22
CA ARG A 576 -4.35 -21.64 1.63
C ARG A 576 -3.78 -22.66 0.64
N GLN A 577 -2.46 -22.64 0.46
CA GLN A 577 -1.80 -23.57 -0.44
C GLN A 577 -1.81 -24.99 0.15
N SER A 578 -1.96 -26.00 -0.70
CA SER A 578 -2.17 -27.39 -0.31
C SER A 578 -0.95 -28.07 0.34
N ASP A 579 0.23 -27.47 0.23
CA ASP A 579 1.50 -27.96 0.77
C ASP A 579 1.78 -27.45 2.20
N ILE A 580 1.02 -26.48 2.70
CA ILE A 580 1.18 -25.90 4.04
C ILE A 580 0.20 -26.58 5.01
N PRO A 581 0.65 -27.02 6.21
CA PRO A 581 -0.24 -27.61 7.19
C PRO A 581 -1.39 -26.68 7.58
N ASN A 582 -2.63 -27.19 7.51
CA ASN A 582 -3.82 -26.49 7.99
C ASN A 582 -4.02 -26.58 9.50
N SER A 583 -3.07 -27.22 10.20
CA SER A 583 -3.00 -27.28 11.66
C SER A 583 -2.16 -26.14 12.26
N VAL A 584 -2.71 -25.42 13.25
CA VAL A 584 -1.95 -24.51 14.12
C VAL A 584 -0.79 -25.25 14.80
N MET A 585 -1.06 -26.43 15.38
CA MET A 585 -0.07 -27.26 16.08
C MET A 585 1.11 -27.61 15.18
N LYS A 586 0.84 -28.13 13.97
CA LYS A 586 1.91 -28.47 13.00
C LYS A 586 2.73 -27.26 12.59
N THR A 587 2.08 -26.09 12.44
CA THR A 587 2.76 -24.84 12.10
C THR A 587 3.78 -24.46 13.18
N TRP A 588 3.46 -24.66 14.46
CA TRP A 588 4.36 -24.36 15.57
C TRP A 588 5.42 -25.43 15.79
N ILE A 589 5.10 -26.71 15.61
CA ILE A 589 6.10 -27.80 15.66
C ILE A 589 7.24 -27.55 14.66
N ILE A 590 6.94 -27.00 13.48
CA ILE A 590 7.97 -26.59 12.50
C ILE A 590 8.89 -25.50 13.09
N SER A 591 8.31 -24.46 13.71
CA SER A 591 9.08 -23.39 14.36
C SER A 591 9.89 -23.90 15.54
N MET A 592 9.34 -24.80 16.36
CA MET A 592 10.04 -25.42 17.50
C MET A 592 11.26 -26.23 17.05
N LYS A 593 11.10 -27.11 16.04
CA LYS A 593 12.21 -27.87 15.46
C LYS A 593 13.32 -26.97 14.95
N LYS A 594 12.95 -25.84 14.35
CA LYS A 594 13.91 -24.85 13.88
C LYS A 594 14.66 -24.17 15.03
N ILE A 595 13.95 -23.72 16.06
CA ILE A 595 14.56 -23.11 17.26
C ILE A 595 15.52 -24.10 17.91
N ALA A 596 15.14 -25.37 18.04
CA ALA A 596 15.99 -26.41 18.61
C ALA A 596 17.28 -26.64 17.82
N GLN A 597 17.24 -26.57 16.49
CA GLN A 597 18.43 -26.65 15.64
C GLN A 597 19.35 -25.43 15.79
N GLU A 598 18.80 -24.26 16.11
CA GLU A 598 19.56 -23.00 16.21
C GLU A 598 20.10 -22.73 17.62
N ASN A 599 19.36 -23.11 18.66
CA ASN A 599 19.68 -22.76 20.05
C ASN A 599 19.14 -23.82 21.03
N ARG A 600 20.06 -24.65 21.54
CA ARG A 600 19.75 -25.70 22.53
C ARG A 600 19.24 -25.16 23.88
N CYS A 601 19.66 -23.97 24.31
CA CYS A 601 19.13 -23.37 25.54
C CYS A 601 17.67 -22.93 25.34
N ALA A 602 17.32 -22.39 24.17
CA ALA A 602 15.93 -22.03 23.86
C ALA A 602 14.99 -23.25 23.81
N GLU A 603 15.45 -24.37 23.24
CA GLU A 603 14.73 -25.65 23.27
C GLU A 603 14.47 -26.11 24.71
N LYS A 604 15.51 -26.13 25.55
CA LYS A 604 15.37 -26.54 26.96
C LYS A 604 14.42 -25.63 27.74
N ILE A 605 14.51 -24.31 27.54
CA ILE A 605 13.56 -23.36 28.14
C ILE A 605 12.15 -23.74 27.75
N LEU A 606 11.86 -23.79 26.45
CA LEU A 606 10.52 -24.04 25.92
C LEU A 606 9.93 -25.35 26.43
N ASN A 607 10.71 -26.44 26.37
CA ASN A 607 10.26 -27.75 26.78
C ASN A 607 9.97 -27.85 28.30
N THR A 608 10.76 -27.15 29.13
CA THR A 608 10.61 -27.21 30.59
C THR A 608 9.48 -26.31 31.08
N ILE A 609 9.39 -25.07 30.58
CA ILE A 609 8.35 -24.11 31.01
C ILE A 609 6.95 -24.57 30.59
N ALA A 610 6.84 -25.49 29.63
CA ALA A 610 5.58 -26.03 29.18
C ALA A 610 4.79 -26.77 30.28
N TYR A 611 5.47 -27.13 31.38
CA TYR A 611 4.91 -27.78 32.58
C TYR A 611 4.70 -26.82 33.76
N LEU A 612 4.97 -25.53 33.58
CA LEU A 612 4.80 -24.48 34.57
C LEU A 612 3.60 -23.59 34.25
N ASP A 613 3.23 -22.70 35.17
CA ASP A 613 2.26 -21.66 34.88
C ASP A 613 2.79 -20.76 33.75
N ASN A 614 1.93 -20.45 32.78
CA ASN A 614 2.33 -19.75 31.56
C ASN A 614 2.41 -18.23 31.76
N GLN A 615 2.04 -17.70 32.92
CA GLN A 615 2.06 -16.27 33.25
C GLN A 615 3.16 -15.94 34.25
N GLY A 616 3.86 -14.81 34.05
CA GLY A 616 4.75 -14.26 35.07
C GLY A 616 6.03 -15.06 35.35
N LEU A 617 6.50 -15.87 34.41
CA LEU A 617 7.73 -16.68 34.51
C LEU A 617 8.95 -15.78 34.81
N PRO A 618 9.56 -15.89 36.01
CA PRO A 618 10.73 -15.11 36.37
C PRO A 618 11.97 -15.53 35.58
N PHE A 619 12.93 -14.63 35.41
CA PHE A 619 14.18 -14.93 34.72
C PHE A 619 14.94 -16.10 35.36
N GLU A 620 14.87 -16.24 36.68
CA GLU A 620 15.51 -17.32 37.44
C GLU A 620 14.98 -18.70 37.02
N VAL A 621 13.67 -18.82 36.76
CA VAL A 621 13.04 -20.04 36.24
C VAL A 621 13.53 -20.32 34.82
N ILE A 622 13.58 -19.29 33.97
CA ILE A 622 14.10 -19.41 32.59
C ILE A 622 15.57 -19.84 32.59
N SER A 623 16.38 -19.29 33.51
CA SER A 623 17.79 -19.64 33.66
C SER A 623 17.98 -21.07 34.13
N ALA A 624 17.23 -21.49 35.14
CA ALA A 624 17.28 -22.84 35.67
C ALA A 624 16.82 -23.89 34.63
N ALA A 625 15.83 -23.55 33.78
CA ALA A 625 15.37 -24.41 32.69
C ALA A 625 16.46 -24.76 31.65
N CYS A 626 17.43 -23.87 31.41
CA CYS A 626 18.58 -24.22 30.54
C CYS A 626 19.61 -25.14 31.25
N GLY A 627 19.69 -25.05 32.57
CA GLY A 627 20.71 -25.66 33.43
C GLY A 627 22.01 -24.86 33.49
N ASP A 628 22.88 -25.24 34.43
CA ASP A 628 24.10 -24.50 34.82
C ASP A 628 25.19 -24.36 33.73
N SER A 629 25.02 -25.04 32.60
CA SER A 629 25.97 -25.02 31.49
C SER A 629 25.96 -23.71 30.70
N PHE A 630 24.97 -22.83 30.92
CA PHE A 630 24.79 -21.61 30.14
C PHE A 630 24.96 -20.36 31.01
N LYS A 631 25.68 -19.37 30.48
CA LYS A 631 25.86 -18.08 31.16
C LYS A 631 24.59 -17.23 31.03
N LYS A 632 24.38 -16.31 31.97
CA LYS A 632 23.25 -15.37 32.00
C LYS A 632 22.95 -14.70 30.64
N HIS A 633 23.97 -14.25 29.91
CA HIS A 633 23.79 -13.61 28.61
C HIS A 633 23.31 -14.59 27.51
N GLU A 634 23.71 -15.87 27.56
CA GLU A 634 23.26 -16.91 26.63
C GLU A 634 21.80 -17.25 26.87
N VAL A 635 21.38 -17.31 28.14
CA VAL A 635 19.97 -17.49 28.54
C VAL A 635 19.12 -16.32 28.04
N LEU A 636 19.57 -15.07 28.22
CA LEU A 636 18.87 -13.90 27.70
C LEU A 636 18.73 -13.93 26.17
N LEU A 637 19.76 -14.36 25.44
CA LEU A 637 19.69 -14.55 23.98
C LEU A 637 18.74 -15.68 23.59
N ALA A 638 18.69 -16.77 24.35
CA ALA A 638 17.78 -17.88 24.14
C ALA A 638 16.31 -17.48 24.38
N ALA A 639 16.03 -16.79 25.50
CA ALA A 639 14.72 -16.24 25.80
C ALA A 639 14.31 -15.21 24.74
N GLY A 640 15.22 -14.33 24.33
CA GLY A 640 15.01 -13.39 23.22
C GLY A 640 14.66 -14.09 21.91
N ARG A 641 15.27 -15.26 21.63
CA ARG A 641 14.92 -16.06 20.43
C ARG A 641 13.49 -16.57 20.49
N LEU A 642 13.00 -17.01 21.65
CA LEU A 642 11.61 -17.42 21.83
C LEU A 642 10.65 -16.24 21.70
N VAL A 643 11.05 -15.05 22.16
CA VAL A 643 10.32 -13.79 21.96
C VAL A 643 10.26 -13.43 20.47
N ASP A 644 11.35 -13.61 19.73
CA ASP A 644 11.36 -13.34 18.28
C ASP A 644 10.35 -14.20 17.51
N TYR A 645 9.98 -15.38 18.02
CA TYR A 645 8.95 -16.24 17.44
C TYR A 645 7.54 -15.99 18.02
N SER A 646 7.38 -15.00 18.90
CA SER A 646 6.17 -14.74 19.68
C SER A 646 5.72 -15.94 20.54
N PHE A 647 6.63 -16.85 20.89
CA PHE A 647 6.34 -17.96 21.82
C PHE A 647 6.36 -17.48 23.27
N LEU A 648 7.25 -16.51 23.56
CA LEU A 648 7.29 -15.76 24.80
C LEU A 648 6.95 -14.29 24.57
N GLN A 649 6.34 -13.65 25.56
CA GLN A 649 6.18 -12.21 25.67
C GLN A 649 6.93 -11.69 26.88
N ILE A 650 7.57 -10.52 26.76
CA ILE A 650 8.28 -9.89 27.88
C ILE A 650 7.31 -9.00 28.66
N GLN A 651 7.14 -9.29 29.94
CA GLN A 651 6.47 -8.42 30.89
C GLN A 651 7.56 -7.72 31.70
N THR A 652 7.86 -6.45 31.39
CA THR A 652 8.82 -5.66 32.18
C THR A 652 8.07 -4.82 33.20
N THR A 653 8.32 -5.07 34.49
CA THR A 653 7.86 -4.19 35.56
C THR A 653 8.85 -3.04 35.73
N VAL A 654 8.33 -1.81 35.86
CA VAL A 654 9.16 -0.61 36.04
C VAL A 654 9.97 -0.76 37.34
N GLY A 655 11.29 -0.88 37.21
CA GLY A 655 12.22 -1.00 38.35
C GLY A 655 12.80 -2.40 38.60
N ALA A 656 12.37 -3.44 37.87
CA ALA A 656 12.99 -4.76 37.97
C ALA A 656 14.31 -4.84 37.17
N GLU A 657 15.35 -5.44 37.75
CA GLU A 657 16.65 -5.63 37.07
C GLU A 657 16.59 -6.64 35.91
N LEU A 658 15.63 -7.58 35.96
CA LEU A 658 15.49 -8.67 34.99
C LEU A 658 14.05 -8.83 34.49
N PRO A 659 13.88 -9.29 33.23
CA PRO A 659 12.57 -9.46 32.62
C PRO A 659 11.79 -10.63 33.23
N THR A 660 10.47 -10.49 33.29
CA THR A 660 9.55 -11.61 33.46
C THR A 660 8.92 -11.97 32.12
N TYR A 661 8.52 -13.23 31.95
CA TYR A 661 8.06 -13.77 30.69
C TYR A 661 6.66 -14.37 30.81
N GLN A 662 5.94 -14.39 29.69
CA GLN A 662 4.68 -15.08 29.56
C GLN A 662 4.77 -16.01 28.34
N GLU A 663 4.43 -17.28 28.53
CA GLU A 663 4.31 -18.25 27.44
C GLU A 663 2.89 -18.22 26.88
N HIS A 664 2.79 -18.24 25.55
CA HIS A 664 1.50 -18.36 24.88
C HIS A 664 0.88 -19.74 25.22
N ARG A 665 -0.36 -19.77 25.73
CA ARG A 665 -0.99 -20.99 26.28
C ARG A 665 -1.11 -22.09 25.23
N LEU A 666 -1.51 -21.74 24.00
CA LEU A 666 -1.60 -22.72 22.93
C LEU A 666 -0.21 -23.23 22.47
N VAL A 667 0.85 -22.41 22.55
CA VAL A 667 2.23 -22.85 22.29
C VAL A 667 2.67 -23.85 23.36
N GLN A 668 2.40 -23.56 24.64
CA GLN A 668 2.64 -24.47 25.75
C GLN A 668 1.99 -25.85 25.51
N LEU A 669 0.74 -25.86 25.02
CA LEU A 669 0.02 -27.09 24.68
C LEU A 669 0.68 -27.86 23.53
N ALA A 670 1.07 -27.15 22.47
CA ALA A 670 1.76 -27.75 21.34
C ALA A 670 3.11 -28.35 21.73
N THR A 671 3.85 -27.69 22.64
CA THR A 671 5.12 -28.20 23.17
C THR A 671 4.89 -29.52 23.92
N ARG A 672 3.89 -29.57 24.81
CA ARG A 672 3.55 -30.80 25.54
C ARG A 672 3.17 -31.94 24.59
N GLN A 673 2.34 -31.67 23.59
CA GLN A 673 2.00 -32.68 22.57
C GLN A 673 3.25 -33.22 21.87
N ALA A 674 4.12 -32.33 21.41
CA ALA A 674 5.33 -32.72 20.71
C ALA A 674 6.24 -33.59 21.58
N LEU A 675 6.34 -33.30 22.88
CA LEU A 675 7.11 -34.08 23.85
C LEU A 675 6.50 -35.45 24.12
N THR A 676 5.19 -35.55 24.27
CA THR A 676 4.49 -36.84 24.45
C THR A 676 4.65 -37.74 23.21
N GLU A 677 4.60 -37.17 21.99
CA GLU A 677 4.84 -37.94 20.75
C GLU A 677 6.24 -38.56 20.69
N VAL A 678 7.26 -37.87 21.22
CA VAL A 678 8.65 -38.37 21.29
C VAL A 678 9.00 -39.05 22.62
N LYS A 679 8.03 -39.18 23.55
CA LYS A 679 8.18 -39.78 24.89
C LYS A 679 9.25 -39.12 25.77
N GLN A 680 9.29 -37.79 25.77
CA GLN A 680 10.18 -36.99 26.62
C GLN A 680 9.42 -36.12 27.63
N ASP A 681 8.11 -36.28 27.71
CA ASP A 681 7.24 -35.52 28.61
C ASP A 681 7.53 -35.78 30.09
N SER A 682 7.86 -37.02 30.45
CA SER A 682 8.26 -37.38 31.82
C SER A 682 9.57 -36.70 32.24
N GLU A 683 10.54 -36.58 31.34
CA GLU A 683 11.85 -35.94 31.60
C GLU A 683 11.68 -34.45 31.93
N PHE A 684 10.97 -33.70 31.07
CA PHE A 684 10.85 -32.25 31.22
C PHE A 684 9.87 -31.83 32.32
N SER A 685 8.81 -32.60 32.58
CA SER A 685 7.94 -32.38 33.74
C SER A 685 8.69 -32.58 35.08
N SER A 686 9.60 -33.54 35.15
CA SER A 686 10.45 -33.77 36.32
C SER A 686 11.44 -32.63 36.55
N ASN A 687 12.07 -32.16 35.48
CA ASN A 687 12.96 -31.01 35.52
C ASN A 687 12.23 -29.77 36.05
N ALA A 688 10.97 -29.56 35.65
CA ALA A 688 10.14 -28.47 36.17
C ALA A 688 9.91 -28.59 37.69
N ILE A 689 9.58 -29.78 38.22
CA ILE A 689 9.43 -29.99 39.66
C ILE A 689 10.74 -29.71 40.39
N GLN A 690 11.87 -30.24 39.88
CA GLN A 690 13.18 -30.06 40.49
C GLN A 690 13.58 -28.58 40.55
N ILE A 691 13.40 -27.84 39.45
CA ILE A 691 13.71 -26.40 39.40
C ILE A 691 12.89 -25.64 40.44
N LEU A 692 11.60 -25.95 40.57
CA LEU A 692 10.76 -25.27 41.55
C LEU A 692 11.06 -25.70 42.98
N ASP A 693 11.48 -26.94 43.22
CA ASP A 693 11.99 -27.35 44.53
C ASP A 693 13.24 -26.55 44.93
N GLU A 694 14.18 -26.34 43.99
CA GLU A 694 15.41 -25.58 44.24
C GLU A 694 15.14 -24.07 44.43
N LEU A 695 14.21 -23.50 43.66
CA LEU A 695 13.91 -22.05 43.68
C LEU A 695 12.89 -21.64 44.75
N PHE A 696 11.95 -22.51 45.13
CA PHE A 696 10.89 -22.15 46.06
C PHE A 696 11.43 -22.04 47.50
N PRO A 697 11.36 -20.86 48.14
CA PRO A 697 11.93 -20.66 49.47
C PRO A 697 11.16 -21.37 50.59
N ASP A 698 11.74 -21.44 51.78
CA ASP A 698 11.14 -22.10 52.96
C ASP A 698 9.86 -21.44 53.52
N GLY A 699 9.46 -20.28 53.00
CA GLY A 699 8.19 -19.62 53.38
C GLY A 699 8.28 -18.69 54.60
N THR A 700 9.49 -18.28 55.01
CA THR A 700 9.69 -17.30 56.10
C THR A 700 9.18 -15.90 55.74
N HIS A 701 8.99 -15.02 56.74
CA HIS A 701 8.55 -13.64 56.53
C HIS A 701 9.42 -12.87 55.51
N GLU A 702 10.74 -13.11 55.47
CA GLU A 702 11.67 -12.44 54.55
C GLU A 702 11.54 -12.94 53.11
N THR A 703 11.10 -14.19 52.92
CA THR A 703 10.98 -14.83 51.59
C THR A 703 9.55 -14.84 51.05
N ARG A 704 8.59 -14.28 51.79
CA ARG A 704 7.15 -14.31 51.51
C ARG A 704 6.80 -13.83 50.10
N ASP A 705 7.36 -12.69 49.69
CA ASP A 705 7.09 -12.11 48.37
C ASP A 705 7.64 -12.98 47.24
N LEU A 706 8.78 -13.65 47.47
CA LEU A 706 9.38 -14.56 46.51
C LEU A 706 8.56 -15.87 46.38
N CYS A 707 8.04 -16.39 47.49
CA CYS A 707 7.10 -17.52 47.47
C CYS A 707 5.84 -17.19 46.66
N ARG A 708 5.30 -15.97 46.77
CA ARG A 708 4.12 -15.53 45.97
C ARG A 708 4.38 -15.57 44.47
N VAL A 709 5.59 -15.19 44.05
CA VAL A 709 5.99 -15.22 42.63
C VAL A 709 6.10 -16.67 42.12
N TYR A 710 6.73 -17.58 42.88
CA TYR A 710 6.94 -18.96 42.43
C TYR A 710 5.73 -19.89 42.63
N LEU A 711 4.79 -19.54 43.52
CA LEU A 711 3.68 -20.40 43.90
C LEU A 711 2.83 -20.93 42.72
N PRO A 712 2.41 -20.10 41.73
CA PRO A 712 1.63 -20.61 40.60
C PRO A 712 2.40 -21.68 39.81
N HIS A 713 3.69 -21.43 39.55
CA HIS A 713 4.56 -22.36 38.84
C HIS A 713 4.80 -23.64 39.64
N ALA A 714 5.02 -23.53 40.95
CA ALA A 714 5.24 -24.68 41.83
C ALA A 714 4.00 -25.59 41.87
N LEU A 715 2.81 -25.03 42.10
CA LEU A 715 1.54 -25.77 42.07
C LEU A 715 1.28 -26.42 40.70
N LYS A 716 1.61 -25.71 39.61
CA LYS A 716 1.45 -26.26 38.26
C LYS A 716 2.41 -27.42 38.00
N SER A 717 3.67 -27.31 38.42
CA SER A 717 4.68 -28.36 38.22
C SER A 717 4.29 -29.70 38.87
N VAL A 718 3.73 -29.67 40.09
CA VAL A 718 3.31 -30.87 40.83
C VAL A 718 1.94 -31.41 40.39
N SER A 719 1.25 -30.74 39.46
CA SER A 719 0.01 -31.28 38.89
C SER A 719 0.24 -32.45 37.91
N TRP A 720 1.48 -32.60 37.41
CA TRP A 720 1.91 -33.64 36.47
C TRP A 720 2.42 -34.88 37.19
N LYS A 721 1.51 -35.79 37.55
CA LYS A 721 1.82 -37.00 38.34
C LYS A 721 2.60 -38.06 37.56
N GLU A 722 2.62 -37.93 36.23
CA GLU A 722 3.29 -38.82 35.28
C GLU A 722 4.78 -38.49 35.12
N ALA A 723 5.30 -37.48 35.82
CA ALA A 723 6.71 -37.11 35.78
C ALA A 723 7.63 -38.25 36.29
N ASP A 724 8.81 -38.38 35.68
CA ASP A 724 9.85 -39.28 36.17
C ASP A 724 10.26 -38.92 37.61
N ARG A 725 10.34 -39.93 38.49
CA ARG A 725 10.68 -39.71 39.91
C ARG A 725 9.71 -38.72 40.61
N TYR A 726 8.48 -38.55 40.10
CA TYR A 726 7.47 -37.70 40.73
C TYR A 726 7.31 -37.99 42.22
N GLU A 727 7.20 -39.28 42.58
CA GLU A 727 6.99 -39.67 43.97
C GLU A 727 8.20 -39.35 44.89
N ASP A 728 9.39 -39.16 44.32
CA ASP A 728 10.60 -38.73 45.05
C ASP A 728 10.67 -37.20 45.17
N LEU A 729 10.33 -36.47 44.10
CA LEU A 729 10.54 -35.02 43.99
C LEU A 729 9.37 -34.20 44.55
N ALA A 730 8.13 -34.62 44.26
CA ALA A 730 6.93 -33.86 44.63
C ALA A 730 6.75 -33.67 46.15
N PRO A 731 7.06 -34.65 47.03
CA PRO A 731 6.89 -34.47 48.48
C PRO A 731 7.68 -33.30 49.07
N GLU A 732 8.90 -33.05 48.58
CA GLU A 732 9.72 -31.95 49.09
C GLU A 732 9.13 -30.58 48.73
N LEU A 733 8.77 -30.39 47.47
CA LEU A 733 8.15 -29.14 47.00
C LEU A 733 6.76 -28.92 47.62
N LEU A 734 5.92 -29.96 47.69
CA LEU A 734 4.60 -29.88 48.34
C LEU A 734 4.71 -29.51 49.82
N GLY A 735 5.71 -30.04 50.54
CA GLY A 735 5.97 -29.67 51.93
C GLY A 735 6.41 -28.20 52.08
N LYS A 736 7.27 -27.70 51.17
CA LYS A 736 7.64 -26.26 51.14
C LYS A 736 6.41 -25.37 50.91
N ILE A 737 5.54 -25.73 49.98
CA ILE A 737 4.29 -24.99 49.71
C ILE A 737 3.34 -25.07 50.91
N GLY A 738 3.20 -26.24 51.53
CA GLY A 738 2.39 -26.46 52.73
C GLY A 738 2.81 -25.55 53.88
N ARG A 739 4.10 -25.49 54.19
CA ARG A 739 4.68 -24.57 55.18
C ARG A 739 4.38 -23.11 54.85
N TYR A 740 4.55 -22.69 53.59
CA TYR A 740 4.21 -21.33 53.16
C TYR A 740 2.72 -21.01 53.39
N TYR A 741 1.80 -21.93 53.07
CA TYR A 741 0.38 -21.73 53.34
C TYR A 741 0.04 -21.64 54.81
N TRP A 742 0.70 -22.44 55.64
CA TRP A 742 0.56 -22.34 57.09
C TRP A 742 0.96 -20.94 57.60
N GLU A 743 2.10 -20.42 57.16
CA GLU A 743 2.59 -19.08 57.50
C GLU A 743 1.67 -17.95 56.96
N GLU A 744 1.01 -18.15 55.81
CA GLU A 744 -0.02 -17.23 55.29
C GLU A 744 -1.37 -17.32 56.04
N GLY A 745 -1.54 -18.25 57.00
CA GLY A 745 -2.80 -18.48 57.72
C GLY A 745 -3.83 -19.30 56.92
N ARG A 746 -3.40 -19.98 55.84
CA ARG A 746 -4.21 -20.85 54.98
C ARG A 746 -4.10 -22.30 55.43
N SER A 747 -4.55 -22.58 56.65
CA SER A 747 -4.36 -23.87 57.32
C SER A 747 -5.01 -25.04 56.58
N ASN A 748 -6.16 -24.82 55.94
CA ASN A 748 -6.88 -25.87 55.20
C ASN A 748 -6.09 -26.31 53.97
N GLU A 749 -5.53 -25.36 53.20
CA GLU A 749 -4.71 -25.68 52.04
C GLU A 749 -3.38 -26.31 52.44
N ALA A 750 -2.78 -25.88 53.56
CA ALA A 750 -1.58 -26.51 54.11
C ALA A 750 -1.83 -27.98 54.50
N GLU A 751 -2.91 -28.27 55.22
CA GLU A 751 -3.30 -29.63 55.62
C GLU A 751 -3.50 -30.54 54.40
N GLN A 752 -4.18 -30.05 53.35
CA GLN A 752 -4.39 -30.83 52.11
C GLN A 752 -3.08 -31.19 51.40
N LEU A 753 -2.08 -30.31 51.43
CA LEU A 753 -0.77 -30.60 50.83
C LEU A 753 0.03 -31.57 51.71
N GLU A 754 0.04 -31.39 53.04
CA GLU A 754 0.75 -32.30 53.96
C GLU A 754 0.14 -33.71 53.96
N LEU A 755 -1.18 -33.86 53.77
CA LEU A 755 -1.82 -35.17 53.55
C LEU A 755 -1.30 -35.85 52.26
N GLN A 756 -1.10 -35.08 51.18
CA GLN A 756 -0.51 -35.60 49.95
C GLN A 756 0.96 -35.99 50.13
N VAL A 757 1.74 -35.20 50.87
CA VAL A 757 3.13 -35.51 51.23
C VAL A 757 3.21 -36.83 52.00
N LEU A 758 2.34 -37.00 53.02
CA LEU A 758 2.29 -38.23 53.81
C LEU A 758 1.96 -39.45 52.95
N ASP A 759 0.96 -39.34 52.07
CA ASP A 759 0.56 -40.44 51.18
C ASP A 759 1.70 -40.83 50.22
N LEU A 760 2.37 -39.86 49.60
CA LEU A 760 3.51 -40.10 48.71
C LEU A 760 4.69 -40.74 49.46
N ARG A 761 5.09 -40.20 50.63
CA ARG A 761 6.20 -40.75 51.42
C ARG A 761 5.90 -42.15 51.95
N LYS A 762 4.65 -42.45 52.32
CA LYS A 762 4.23 -43.81 52.69
C LYS A 762 4.38 -44.78 51.52
N ARG A 763 4.00 -44.38 50.30
CA ARG A 763 4.12 -45.23 49.09
C ARG A 763 5.57 -45.54 48.74
N VAL A 764 6.47 -44.55 48.78
CA VAL A 764 7.87 -44.70 48.34
C VAL A 764 8.79 -45.26 49.43
N LEU A 765 8.68 -44.74 50.66
CA LEU A 765 9.65 -44.97 51.74
C LEU A 765 9.12 -45.94 52.82
N GLY A 766 7.80 -46.14 52.88
CA GLY A 766 7.13 -46.93 53.91
C GLY A 766 6.84 -46.15 55.20
N GLU A 767 5.99 -46.72 56.07
CA GLU A 767 5.47 -46.04 57.27
C GLU A 767 6.54 -45.74 58.34
N GLN A 768 7.58 -46.56 58.42
CA GLN A 768 8.63 -46.47 59.45
C GLN A 768 9.79 -45.54 59.05
N HIS A 769 9.79 -45.00 57.82
CA HIS A 769 10.87 -44.13 57.36
C HIS A 769 10.86 -42.79 58.12
N PRO A 770 12.03 -42.25 58.54
CA PRO A 770 12.10 -40.99 59.28
C PRO A 770 11.34 -39.82 58.64
N ASP A 771 11.36 -39.71 57.31
CA ASP A 771 10.67 -38.62 56.60
C ASP A 771 9.15 -38.83 56.53
N THR A 772 8.66 -40.08 56.56
CA THR A 772 7.23 -40.40 56.68
C THR A 772 6.73 -40.06 58.09
N ILE A 773 7.51 -40.40 59.12
CA ILE A 773 7.21 -40.03 60.50
C ILE A 773 7.20 -38.50 60.67
N ARG A 774 8.15 -37.79 60.03
CA ARG A 774 8.16 -36.31 60.03
C ARG A 774 6.90 -35.72 59.40
N ALA A 775 6.43 -36.27 58.29
CA ALA A 775 5.17 -35.82 57.67
C ALA A 775 3.96 -36.06 58.59
N MET A 776 3.90 -37.18 59.32
CA MET A 776 2.86 -37.41 60.34
C MET A 776 2.93 -36.40 61.48
N ALA A 777 4.15 -36.02 61.89
CA ALA A 777 4.37 -35.03 62.94
C ALA A 777 3.99 -33.60 62.49
N ASN A 778 4.15 -33.26 61.21
CA ASN A 778 3.71 -31.96 60.67
C ASN A 778 2.18 -31.81 60.65
N LEU A 779 1.43 -32.92 60.54
CA LEU A 779 -0.04 -32.95 60.52
C LEU A 779 -0.69 -32.94 61.92
N ALA A 780 0.07 -33.30 62.96
CA ALA A 780 -0.40 -33.44 64.34
C ALA A 780 -0.25 -32.14 65.11
#